data_AF-A0A979FNM1-F1
#
_entry.id   AF-A0A979FNM1-F1
#
_cell.length_a   1.000
_cell.length_b   1.000
_cell.length_c   1.000
_cell.angle_alpha   90.00
_cell.angle_beta   90.00
_cell.angle_gamma   90.00
#
_symmetry.space_group_name_H-M   'P 1'
#
loop_
_entity.id
_entity.type
_entity.pdbx_description
1 polymer ?
#
loop_
_entity_poly.entity_id
_entity_poly.type
_entity_poly.pdbx_seq_one_letter_code
_entity_poly.pdbx_strand_id
1 'polypeptide(L)'
;MPRVSHHVRCISPRNVHHATCTSPRHVHLTTPRAPHHATRTSPRHVHLTTPRAPHHATCTSPRHAHLTTPRPPLHSTSISSSPRALSPSSSRGHNASSSRSHFGAKLEVKLRDRDSWVQKNMMLVSNRDNGVQKNMMLYLREAPRKQLNRARPLLAMCRSREQRLPHIGRVLLLAFVVIFIKTSHAADVIRIGGLFDRPDLRQDAAFRSAVEAVNSDRQLLARARLSVQVETVAPGDSFAAAKRACQILRSGVAAILGPQSSHSCAHVQSMCAAKQVPHIQTRAYYPLDWSPYSINLFPHPSTLAKAYSSVLRGLGWSKFTIIYESVEGLVRVQELLKDDLFRISLRQLPTSGDFRPLLKECKKSGSSHVVLDVERLHVTEVLRQAQQVGMMTSYHHYFITSLDLHTMELGEFRHGGSNISALRLIDPGSSLLQQALKDLAVENIAKAEEGQGALGPSWRHLFPSGPDSALTRPEESRDYRDSGDSDVDSDAASYLNVSSLPEGQGALGPSWRHLFPSGPDSALTRPEESKDYRDSGDSDVDSDAASYLNVSSLPTEVALVYDAVRLLATAVDDLGRSRPLEFSPLSCDDERVWQHGSALAKYMKWVQLSGLSGLIRFDEAGFRKDVALDVIELTKAGLMKVGRWSGKEGVSFSRIHSSQRNLSPLSNRTLVATTVLAAPYAMLKPSEENLEGNSRFEGFSVDLLREIAKSLGFAFTLRLAKDGQHGKYDPATEKWTGMIGELLEQEADLAIGDLTITYEREQVVDFTMPWMNLGISILYRRVNRRAPNFFSFMAPLSLDVWLYIATAYLAVSLLLHWLARITPYEDKSNDKGSEGPSSVPQFNLGNSLWFIVGSLLQQGTEQHPRAYSTRILATLWWFFTLIMISSYTANLAAFLTVERMVSPIESAEDLAAQTKIKYGSLYGGSTWNFFSTSKVPTYQKMFAFMESQRPSVYTSSNQEGVDRVLRGNGQYAFLMESSSIEYVTERDCRLTQVGGLLDAKGYGIALPSGSPYRALVNDAVLRLQESGKLRDLRRRWYRGGHGRCRAGRAH
;
A
#
# COMPACT_ATOMS: atom_id res chain seq x y z
N MET A 1 46.62 48.70 -38.03
CA MET A 1 47.44 49.94 -37.98
C MET A 1 46.59 51.08 -38.54
N PRO A 2 46.83 52.37 -38.21
CA PRO A 2 47.72 52.96 -37.17
C PRO A 2 47.10 52.75 -35.75
N ARG A 3 47.17 53.61 -34.70
CA ARG A 3 48.24 54.35 -33.95
C ARG A 3 47.79 54.40 -32.45
N VAL A 4 48.65 54.47 -31.41
CA VAL A 4 49.33 55.64 -30.79
C VAL A 4 48.36 56.81 -30.48
N SER A 5 48.25 57.37 -29.27
CA SER A 5 48.96 57.28 -27.97
C SER A 5 47.94 57.33 -26.78
N HIS A 6 48.21 57.38 -25.46
CA HIS A 6 49.37 57.72 -24.61
C HIS A 6 49.55 56.77 -23.39
N HIS A 7 50.31 57.19 -22.36
CA HIS A 7 50.67 56.42 -21.16
C HIS A 7 50.22 57.09 -19.84
N VAL A 8 50.22 56.32 -18.74
CA VAL A 8 51.04 56.58 -17.53
C VAL A 8 51.19 55.28 -16.70
N ARG A 9 52.29 55.15 -15.93
CA ARG A 9 52.55 54.06 -14.96
C ARG A 9 52.28 54.52 -13.52
N CYS A 10 51.98 53.61 -12.61
CA CYS A 10 52.28 53.77 -11.17
C CYS A 10 52.61 52.42 -10.51
N ILE A 11 53.55 52.39 -9.55
CA ILE A 11 54.03 51.18 -8.84
C ILE A 11 54.30 51.50 -7.35
N SER A 12 53.58 50.80 -6.45
CA SER A 12 53.85 50.74 -4.99
C SER A 12 53.69 52.09 -4.22
N PRO A 13 53.74 52.18 -2.86
CA PRO A 13 54.49 51.36 -1.90
C PRO A 13 53.67 50.69 -0.76
N ARG A 14 54.38 49.95 0.13
CA ARG A 14 53.96 49.65 1.53
C ARG A 14 54.36 50.85 2.44
N ASN A 15 53.97 51.06 3.69
CA ASN A 15 53.70 50.20 4.86
C ASN A 15 52.78 50.93 5.87
N VAL A 16 52.09 50.22 6.77
CA VAL A 16 51.66 50.72 8.11
C VAL A 16 51.69 49.56 9.12
N HIS A 17 52.11 49.79 10.36
CA HIS A 17 51.98 48.86 11.49
C HIS A 17 51.74 49.62 12.81
N HIS A 18 50.64 49.29 13.51
CA HIS A 18 50.32 49.59 14.92
C HIS A 18 50.19 51.09 15.35
N ALA A 19 49.47 51.44 16.42
CA ALA A 19 48.96 50.62 17.53
C ALA A 19 47.56 51.03 18.07
N THR A 20 46.92 50.08 18.76
CA THR A 20 45.97 50.21 19.90
C THR A 20 44.76 51.17 19.85
N CYS A 21 43.55 50.58 19.90
CA CYS A 21 42.43 51.10 20.71
C CYS A 21 41.55 49.91 21.18
N THR A 22 40.74 50.09 22.24
CA THR A 22 40.07 49.01 23.00
C THR A 22 38.56 48.88 22.72
N SER A 23 37.98 47.68 22.93
CA SER A 23 36.55 47.38 22.74
C SER A 23 35.78 47.19 24.07
N PRO A 24 34.54 47.70 24.22
CA PRO A 24 33.71 47.47 25.42
C PRO A 24 33.21 46.03 25.59
N ARG A 25 32.77 45.70 26.81
CA ARG A 25 32.11 44.44 27.20
C ARG A 25 30.58 44.54 27.04
N HIS A 26 29.92 43.39 26.91
CA HIS A 26 28.55 43.21 27.39
C HIS A 26 28.51 42.08 28.44
N VAL A 27 27.54 42.15 29.36
CA VAL A 27 27.53 41.38 30.62
C VAL A 27 26.22 40.57 30.73
N HIS A 28 26.31 39.37 31.28
CA HIS A 28 25.14 38.53 31.59
C HIS A 28 24.32 39.13 32.75
N LEU A 29 23.00 39.02 32.65
CA LEU A 29 22.10 39.13 33.79
C LEU A 29 21.25 37.87 33.90
N THR A 30 21.23 37.29 35.10
CA THR A 30 20.41 36.14 35.49
C THR A 30 19.40 36.59 36.55
N THR A 31 18.16 36.10 36.46
CA THR A 31 17.15 36.23 37.52
C THR A 31 16.46 34.88 37.79
N PRO A 32 15.90 34.66 38.99
CA PRO A 32 15.89 33.32 39.60
C PRO A 32 14.56 32.56 39.49
N ARG A 33 14.55 31.35 40.08
CA ARG A 33 13.45 30.37 40.08
C ARG A 33 13.23 29.84 41.51
N ALA A 34 11.99 29.88 42.01
CA ALA A 34 11.54 29.19 43.24
C ALA A 34 9.99 29.19 43.33
N PRO A 35 9.35 28.29 44.11
CA PRO A 35 9.82 27.02 44.69
C PRO A 35 9.00 25.79 44.21
N HIS A 36 9.23 24.62 44.82
CA HIS A 36 8.52 23.35 44.57
C HIS A 36 7.24 23.22 45.44
N HIS A 37 6.28 22.30 45.18
CA HIS A 37 6.34 20.87 45.55
C HIS A 37 5.40 19.94 44.73
N ALA A 38 5.48 18.64 45.02
CA ALA A 38 4.86 17.49 44.31
C ALA A 38 3.32 17.37 44.56
N THR A 39 2.52 16.50 43.92
CA THR A 39 2.73 15.09 43.49
C THR A 39 2.13 14.72 42.12
N ARG A 40 1.88 13.42 41.84
CA ARG A 40 1.94 12.79 40.50
C ARG A 40 0.84 11.75 40.28
N THR A 41 0.17 11.78 39.13
CA THR A 41 -0.46 10.61 38.47
C THR A 41 -0.76 10.93 36.98
N SER A 42 -1.10 9.93 36.18
CA SER A 42 -1.34 10.03 34.73
C SER A 42 -2.44 9.07 34.28
N PRO A 43 -3.04 9.26 33.09
CA PRO A 43 -2.65 8.36 31.99
C PRO A 43 -2.33 9.06 30.66
N ARG A 44 -1.81 8.27 29.71
CA ARG A 44 -1.10 8.72 28.51
C ARG A 44 -2.01 8.91 27.29
N HIS A 45 -1.81 9.98 26.54
CA HIS A 45 -2.05 10.04 25.08
C HIS A 45 -1.00 10.96 24.44
N VAL A 46 -0.16 10.44 23.53
CA VAL A 46 0.82 11.23 22.77
C VAL A 46 0.94 10.66 21.35
N HIS A 47 0.75 11.50 20.33
CA HIS A 47 1.12 11.19 18.95
C HIS A 47 2.63 11.29 18.75
N LEU A 48 3.25 10.29 18.13
CA LEU A 48 4.61 10.39 17.62
C LEU A 48 4.61 11.00 16.21
N THR A 49 5.21 12.18 16.08
CA THR A 49 5.60 12.78 14.79
C THR A 49 7.12 12.91 14.74
N THR A 50 7.74 12.47 13.66
CA THR A 50 9.21 12.49 13.49
C THR A 50 9.68 13.77 12.79
N PRO A 51 10.61 14.55 13.38
CA PRO A 51 11.43 15.51 12.66
C PRO A 51 12.81 14.93 12.28
N ARG A 52 13.49 15.56 11.32
CA ARG A 52 14.88 15.24 10.94
C ARG A 52 15.90 15.74 11.96
N ALA A 53 17.05 15.07 12.04
CA ALA A 53 18.20 15.48 12.83
C ALA A 53 19.05 16.60 12.19
N PRO A 54 19.86 17.30 13.01
CA PRO A 54 21.18 17.78 12.61
C PRO A 54 22.31 17.20 13.48
N HIS A 55 23.56 17.37 13.02
CA HIS A 55 24.80 17.10 13.77
C HIS A 55 24.96 18.10 14.94
N HIS A 56 25.80 17.93 15.99
CA HIS A 56 27.20 17.46 16.03
C HIS A 56 27.62 16.85 17.39
N ALA A 57 28.90 16.45 17.48
CA ALA A 57 29.67 16.08 18.68
C ALA A 57 29.70 17.21 19.76
N THR A 58 30.23 17.05 20.99
CA THR A 58 31.44 16.30 21.40
C THR A 58 31.45 15.93 22.90
N CYS A 59 32.36 15.03 23.29
CA CYS A 59 32.54 14.44 24.62
C CYS A 59 32.96 15.42 25.74
N THR A 60 32.63 15.05 26.98
CA THR A 60 33.56 15.15 28.14
C THR A 60 33.42 13.93 29.07
N SER A 61 34.50 13.62 29.79
CA SER A 61 34.59 12.72 30.96
C SER A 61 35.61 13.36 31.94
N PRO A 62 35.78 12.95 33.21
CA PRO A 62 36.44 11.65 33.51
C PRO A 62 36.19 10.99 34.90
N ARG A 63 36.62 9.72 35.03
CA ARG A 63 37.01 9.00 36.28
C ARG A 63 35.90 8.68 37.32
N HIS A 64 36.05 7.71 38.22
CA HIS A 64 37.17 6.76 38.47
C HIS A 64 36.78 5.29 38.15
N ALA A 65 37.50 4.27 38.66
CA ALA A 65 37.33 2.85 38.29
C ALA A 65 37.91 1.89 39.35
N HIS A 66 37.44 0.62 39.39
CA HIS A 66 38.04 -0.50 40.16
C HIS A 66 37.85 -1.87 39.45
N LEU A 67 38.90 -2.70 39.55
CA LEU A 67 39.09 -4.18 39.56
C LEU A 67 37.86 -5.12 39.35
N THR A 68 37.99 -6.35 38.82
CA THR A 68 39.16 -7.29 38.75
C THR A 68 39.17 -8.22 37.51
N THR A 69 40.24 -9.02 37.37
CA THR A 69 40.63 -10.06 36.38
C THR A 69 39.86 -11.41 36.48
N PRO A 70 39.95 -12.42 35.55
CA PRO A 70 41.18 -12.86 34.82
C PRO A 70 41.11 -13.43 33.37
N ARG A 71 42.32 -13.70 32.85
CA ARG A 71 42.73 -14.54 31.67
C ARG A 71 43.50 -15.79 32.24
N PRO A 72 44.29 -16.64 31.51
CA PRO A 72 44.68 -16.74 30.09
C PRO A 72 44.50 -18.23 29.58
N PRO A 73 45.33 -18.93 28.74
CA PRO A 73 46.67 -18.70 28.15
C PRO A 73 46.71 -18.57 26.60
N LEU A 74 47.94 -18.41 26.05
CA LEU A 74 48.28 -18.21 24.64
C LEU A 74 49.21 -19.33 24.13
N HIS A 75 49.60 -19.29 22.84
CA HIS A 75 51.04 -19.28 22.46
C HIS A 75 51.27 -18.45 21.18
N SER A 76 52.51 -18.33 20.68
CA SER A 76 53.06 -17.04 20.22
C SER A 76 54.04 -17.06 19.01
N THR A 77 54.48 -15.84 18.61
CA THR A 77 55.62 -15.44 17.72
C THR A 77 55.35 -15.15 16.22
N SER A 78 56.08 -14.26 15.49
CA SER A 78 56.80 -13.00 15.87
C SER A 78 57.38 -12.20 14.65
N ILE A 79 57.79 -10.94 14.90
CA ILE A 79 58.98 -10.21 14.35
C ILE A 79 58.96 -9.39 13.01
N SER A 80 59.63 -8.21 13.09
CA SER A 80 60.28 -7.29 12.11
C SER A 80 59.53 -6.54 10.97
N SER A 81 59.16 -5.29 11.28
CA SER A 81 59.65 -3.99 10.73
C SER A 81 59.76 -3.66 9.21
N SER A 82 59.45 -2.37 8.97
CA SER A 82 59.51 -1.49 7.75
C SER A 82 60.96 -1.02 7.40
N PRO A 83 61.29 0.01 6.54
CA PRO A 83 60.46 1.12 5.99
C PRO A 83 60.83 1.75 4.59
N ARG A 84 60.14 2.89 4.29
CA ARG A 84 60.47 4.02 3.35
C ARG A 84 60.25 3.84 1.83
N ALA A 85 60.12 4.92 1.01
CA ALA A 85 59.53 6.27 1.16
C ALA A 85 59.58 7.08 -0.19
N LEU A 86 58.87 8.22 -0.25
CA LEU A 86 59.10 9.41 -1.12
C LEU A 86 58.85 9.34 -2.67
N SER A 87 57.68 9.83 -3.09
CA SER A 87 57.41 11.07 -3.89
C SER A 87 58.54 11.83 -4.64
N PRO A 88 58.25 12.79 -5.58
CA PRO A 88 57.02 13.04 -6.39
C PRO A 88 57.30 13.45 -7.88
N SER A 89 56.25 13.93 -8.58
CA SER A 89 56.21 15.22 -9.34
C SER A 89 55.94 15.25 -10.88
N SER A 90 54.91 16.04 -11.24
CA SER A 90 54.78 16.97 -12.41
C SER A 90 55.19 16.51 -13.84
N SER A 91 54.43 16.67 -14.93
CA SER A 91 53.44 17.72 -15.28
C SER A 91 52.92 17.57 -16.74
N ARG A 92 51.82 18.31 -17.04
CA ARG A 92 51.41 18.93 -18.33
C ARG A 92 51.87 18.32 -19.68
N GLY A 93 50.91 17.98 -20.56
CA GLY A 93 51.16 17.73 -22.00
C GLY A 93 49.89 17.74 -22.87
N HIS A 94 49.69 18.80 -23.66
CA HIS A 94 48.50 19.14 -24.45
C HIS A 94 48.02 18.15 -25.54
N ASN A 95 46.69 18.19 -25.76
CA ASN A 95 45.96 18.28 -27.05
C ASN A 95 45.94 17.12 -28.09
N ALA A 96 44.70 16.75 -28.43
CA ALA A 96 44.09 16.77 -29.78
C ALA A 96 44.46 15.72 -30.86
N SER A 97 43.50 14.81 -31.06
CA SER A 97 42.82 14.48 -32.34
C SER A 97 43.58 13.99 -33.59
N SER A 98 43.02 12.91 -34.16
CA SER A 98 42.74 12.68 -35.60
C SER A 98 43.54 11.60 -36.36
N SER A 99 42.77 10.64 -36.89
CA SER A 99 42.89 9.97 -38.21
C SER A 99 44.19 9.27 -38.67
N ARG A 100 44.06 7.95 -38.96
CA ARG A 100 44.46 7.20 -40.19
C ARG A 100 45.75 7.68 -40.93
N SER A 101 46.78 6.88 -41.24
CA SER A 101 46.76 5.51 -41.81
C SER A 101 48.17 4.97 -42.18
N HIS A 102 48.29 3.63 -42.25
CA HIS A 102 49.12 2.79 -43.17
C HIS A 102 50.69 2.88 -43.29
N PHE A 103 51.30 1.73 -42.96
CA PHE A 103 52.37 0.98 -43.67
C PHE A 103 53.85 1.45 -43.75
N GLY A 104 54.77 0.45 -43.72
CA GLY A 104 56.23 0.58 -43.92
C GLY A 104 57.07 0.24 -42.67
N ALA A 105 57.25 -1.00 -42.20
CA ALA A 105 57.78 -2.23 -42.81
C ALA A 105 59.31 -2.24 -43.08
N LYS A 106 60.07 -3.09 -42.36
CA LYS A 106 61.42 -3.60 -42.74
C LYS A 106 61.80 -4.90 -42.00
N LEU A 107 62.24 -5.91 -42.77
CA LEU A 107 63.28 -6.93 -42.51
C LEU A 107 63.16 -7.86 -41.25
N GLU A 108 63.50 -9.16 -41.29
CA GLU A 108 63.89 -10.05 -42.40
C GLU A 108 63.85 -11.57 -42.01
N VAL A 109 63.85 -12.48 -43.01
CA VAL A 109 64.49 -13.84 -43.02
C VAL A 109 64.11 -14.89 -41.95
N LYS A 110 63.91 -16.20 -42.17
CA LYS A 110 63.76 -17.25 -43.24
C LYS A 110 63.31 -18.52 -42.46
N LEU A 111 62.72 -19.64 -42.90
CA LEU A 111 62.02 -20.34 -44.02
C LEU A 111 61.44 -21.63 -43.34
N ARG A 112 60.58 -22.54 -43.82
CA ARG A 112 59.75 -22.94 -45.00
C ARG A 112 58.72 -23.98 -44.42
N ASP A 113 57.74 -24.61 -45.07
CA ASP A 113 57.09 -24.63 -46.40
C ASP A 113 55.63 -25.10 -46.13
N ARG A 114 54.57 -24.57 -46.78
CA ARG A 114 53.78 -25.20 -47.90
C ARG A 114 53.10 -26.54 -47.57
N ASP A 115 51.85 -26.84 -47.97
CA ASP A 115 50.87 -26.29 -48.94
C ASP A 115 49.41 -26.64 -48.46
N SER A 116 48.26 -26.20 -49.01
CA SER A 116 47.83 -25.01 -49.79
C SER A 116 46.27 -24.92 -49.84
N TRP A 117 45.71 -23.76 -50.27
CA TRP A 117 44.38 -23.48 -50.89
C TRP A 117 43.10 -24.29 -50.49
N VAL A 118 41.95 -23.77 -50.01
CA VAL A 118 41.18 -22.49 -50.10
C VAL A 118 40.20 -22.34 -51.30
N GLN A 119 38.93 -21.99 -51.00
CA GLN A 119 37.81 -21.50 -51.87
C GLN A 119 37.05 -22.54 -52.76
N LYS A 120 35.78 -22.32 -53.20
CA LYS A 120 34.93 -21.09 -53.24
C LYS A 120 33.38 -21.32 -53.22
N ASN A 121 32.67 -20.44 -52.50
CA ASN A 121 31.34 -19.81 -52.71
C ASN A 121 30.08 -20.53 -53.30
N MET A 122 29.05 -20.69 -52.44
CA MET A 122 27.81 -19.86 -52.35
C MET A 122 26.61 -19.96 -53.34
N MET A 123 25.40 -20.03 -52.74
CA MET A 123 24.08 -19.42 -53.10
C MET A 123 22.89 -20.31 -53.57
N LEU A 124 21.68 -19.87 -53.17
CA LEU A 124 20.30 -20.12 -53.71
C LEU A 124 19.46 -21.37 -53.33
N VAL A 125 18.54 -21.16 -52.37
CA VAL A 125 17.05 -21.10 -52.53
C VAL A 125 16.19 -22.35 -52.92
N SER A 126 15.02 -22.45 -52.25
CA SER A 126 13.74 -23.12 -52.64
C SER A 126 13.47 -24.61 -52.32
N ASN A 127 12.85 -24.82 -51.15
CA ASN A 127 11.46 -25.31 -51.00
C ASN A 127 10.96 -26.53 -51.84
N ARG A 128 10.81 -27.71 -51.20
CA ARG A 128 9.56 -28.52 -51.23
C ARG A 128 9.55 -29.72 -50.25
N ASP A 129 8.36 -30.26 -50.02
CA ASP A 129 8.03 -31.31 -49.04
C ASP A 129 8.36 -32.76 -49.46
N ASN A 130 8.25 -33.65 -48.47
CA ASN A 130 7.96 -35.08 -48.56
C ASN A 130 8.95 -36.03 -49.27
N GLY A 131 9.72 -36.75 -48.44
CA GLY A 131 9.57 -38.21 -48.40
C GLY A 131 10.68 -39.07 -49.01
N VAL A 132 11.66 -39.48 -48.18
CA VAL A 132 12.45 -40.70 -48.41
C VAL A 132 12.59 -41.50 -47.11
N GLN A 133 11.78 -42.54 -46.95
CA GLN A 133 12.19 -43.71 -46.16
C GLN A 133 13.15 -44.56 -47.01
N LYS A 134 14.47 -44.50 -46.75
CA LYS A 134 15.43 -45.60 -46.98
C LYS A 134 16.86 -45.22 -46.57
N ASN A 135 17.66 -46.26 -46.34
CA ASN A 135 19.12 -46.24 -46.31
C ASN A 135 19.82 -45.49 -45.17
N MET A 136 19.70 -46.02 -43.95
CA MET A 136 20.90 -46.26 -43.13
C MET A 136 20.90 -47.72 -42.66
N MET A 137 21.45 -48.61 -43.50
CA MET A 137 21.50 -50.05 -43.26
C MET A 137 22.86 -50.62 -43.68
N LEU A 138 23.89 -50.20 -42.92
CA LEU A 138 25.27 -50.71 -42.90
C LEU A 138 25.94 -50.17 -41.62
N TYR A 139 27.00 -50.83 -41.14
CA TYR A 139 27.72 -50.51 -39.88
C TYR A 139 26.96 -50.69 -38.56
N LEU A 140 26.50 -51.92 -38.28
CA LEU A 140 26.62 -52.52 -36.94
C LEU A 140 27.03 -54.00 -37.05
N ARG A 141 28.33 -54.28 -36.95
CA ARG A 141 28.87 -55.64 -36.74
C ARG A 141 30.24 -55.54 -36.07
N GLU A 142 30.49 -56.42 -35.09
CA GLU A 142 31.68 -56.46 -34.21
C GLU A 142 31.79 -55.27 -33.23
N ALA A 143 32.21 -55.38 -31.97
CA ALA A 143 32.46 -56.48 -31.01
C ALA A 143 32.58 -55.84 -29.59
N PRO A 144 32.83 -56.53 -28.45
CA PRO A 144 32.94 -57.97 -28.13
C PRO A 144 31.84 -58.45 -27.14
N ARG A 145 31.56 -59.75 -26.92
CA ARG A 145 32.43 -60.91 -26.59
C ARG A 145 33.24 -60.79 -25.28
N LYS A 146 32.64 -60.34 -24.16
CA LYS A 146 33.28 -60.45 -22.82
C LYS A 146 32.35 -60.40 -21.57
N GLN A 147 31.26 -61.19 -21.50
CA GLN A 147 30.45 -61.41 -20.26
C GLN A 147 29.67 -62.76 -20.26
N LEU A 148 30.24 -63.83 -20.84
CA LEU A 148 29.62 -65.18 -20.83
C LEU A 148 30.63 -66.28 -20.46
N ASN A 149 31.37 -66.05 -19.38
CA ASN A 149 32.40 -66.98 -18.88
C ASN A 149 32.56 -66.93 -17.34
N ARG A 150 31.43 -66.94 -16.63
CA ARG A 150 31.39 -67.04 -15.15
C ARG A 150 30.29 -67.96 -14.60
N ALA A 151 29.97 -69.03 -15.34
CA ALA A 151 29.05 -70.10 -14.95
C ALA A 151 29.61 -71.51 -15.25
N ARG A 152 30.90 -71.73 -14.94
CA ARG A 152 31.58 -73.03 -15.02
C ARG A 152 32.40 -73.27 -13.75
N PRO A 153 31.73 -73.62 -12.63
CA PRO A 153 32.18 -74.83 -11.92
C PRO A 153 31.05 -75.69 -11.31
N LEU A 154 29.81 -75.64 -11.81
CA LEU A 154 28.69 -76.48 -11.31
C LEU A 154 28.09 -77.48 -12.33
N LEU A 155 28.62 -77.54 -13.56
CA LEU A 155 28.17 -78.48 -14.61
C LEU A 155 29.24 -79.53 -14.96
N ALA A 156 30.12 -79.87 -14.02
CA ALA A 156 31.23 -80.81 -14.20
C ALA A 156 31.16 -82.09 -13.35
N MET A 157 30.20 -82.21 -12.41
CA MET A 157 30.09 -83.37 -11.49
C MET A 157 28.86 -84.27 -11.69
N CYS A 158 28.04 -84.05 -12.74
CA CYS A 158 26.91 -84.91 -13.07
C CYS A 158 27.02 -85.57 -14.45
N ARG A 159 28.15 -86.25 -14.72
CA ARG A 159 28.31 -87.08 -15.93
C ARG A 159 28.96 -88.44 -15.70
N SER A 160 28.55 -89.14 -14.63
CA SER A 160 28.94 -90.54 -14.38
C SER A 160 27.89 -91.37 -13.60
N ARG A 161 26.61 -91.30 -13.98
CA ARG A 161 25.61 -92.37 -13.70
C ARG A 161 24.32 -92.18 -14.52
N GLU A 162 24.37 -92.44 -15.82
CA GLU A 162 23.18 -92.47 -16.67
C GLU A 162 22.59 -93.88 -16.73
N GLN A 163 21.79 -94.25 -15.73
CA GLN A 163 20.89 -95.42 -15.80
C GLN A 163 19.79 -95.36 -14.72
N ARG A 164 18.53 -95.60 -15.13
CA ARG A 164 17.32 -95.86 -14.31
C ARG A 164 16.82 -94.73 -13.38
N LEU A 165 16.13 -93.75 -13.95
CA LEU A 165 14.97 -93.07 -13.30
C LEU A 165 13.82 -92.91 -14.32
N PRO A 166 12.54 -92.99 -13.88
CA PRO A 166 11.38 -93.00 -14.79
C PRO A 166 11.04 -91.61 -15.37
N HIS A 167 10.35 -91.61 -16.51
CA HIS A 167 10.06 -90.41 -17.33
C HIS A 167 9.38 -89.26 -16.57
N ILE A 168 8.57 -89.56 -15.55
CA ILE A 168 7.89 -88.56 -14.69
C ILE A 168 8.90 -87.57 -14.08
N GLY A 169 10.09 -88.04 -13.68
CA GLY A 169 11.13 -87.18 -13.12
C GLY A 169 11.72 -86.16 -14.11
N ARG A 170 11.81 -86.51 -15.40
CA ARG A 170 12.28 -85.58 -16.45
C ARG A 170 11.24 -84.51 -16.77
N VAL A 171 9.95 -84.86 -16.77
CA VAL A 171 8.86 -83.89 -16.93
C VAL A 171 8.77 -82.97 -15.71
N LEU A 172 8.84 -83.51 -14.49
CA LEU A 172 8.86 -82.69 -13.28
C LEU A 172 10.07 -81.75 -13.22
N LEU A 173 11.28 -82.19 -13.58
CA LEU A 173 12.45 -81.30 -13.58
C LEU A 173 12.33 -80.16 -14.61
N LEU A 174 11.84 -80.46 -15.82
CA LEU A 174 11.60 -79.43 -16.85
C LEU A 174 10.46 -78.49 -16.44
N ALA A 175 9.39 -79.01 -15.85
CA ALA A 175 8.32 -78.18 -15.30
C ALA A 175 8.84 -77.30 -14.16
N PHE A 176 9.65 -77.83 -13.24
CA PHE A 176 10.24 -77.07 -12.13
C PHE A 176 11.17 -75.97 -12.64
N VAL A 177 11.97 -76.22 -13.69
CA VAL A 177 12.83 -75.21 -14.33
C VAL A 177 12.02 -74.15 -15.07
N VAL A 178 10.97 -74.53 -15.82
CA VAL A 178 10.07 -73.57 -16.49
C VAL A 178 9.27 -72.75 -15.48
N ILE A 179 8.87 -73.33 -14.35
CA ILE A 179 8.25 -72.63 -13.22
C ILE A 179 9.28 -71.69 -12.59
N PHE A 180 10.51 -72.13 -12.28
CA PHE A 180 11.56 -71.27 -11.73
C PHE A 180 11.87 -70.07 -12.63
N ILE A 181 11.93 -70.28 -13.95
CA ILE A 181 12.13 -69.20 -14.92
C ILE A 181 10.93 -68.24 -14.92
N LYS A 182 9.69 -68.74 -14.75
CA LYS A 182 8.49 -67.90 -14.61
C LYS A 182 8.37 -67.19 -13.25
N THR A 183 8.94 -67.72 -12.16
CA THR A 183 8.90 -67.10 -10.82
C THR A 183 10.08 -66.18 -10.54
N SER A 184 11.05 -66.05 -11.47
CA SER A 184 12.28 -65.26 -11.29
C SER A 184 12.25 -63.87 -11.95
N HIS A 185 11.07 -63.38 -12.37
CA HIS A 185 10.88 -62.03 -12.91
C HIS A 185 9.74 -61.30 -12.16
N ALA A 186 9.96 -61.01 -10.88
CA ALA A 186 9.35 -59.83 -10.28
C ALA A 186 9.98 -58.58 -10.93
N ALA A 187 9.18 -57.54 -11.21
CA ALA A 187 9.71 -56.29 -11.74
C ALA A 187 10.55 -55.57 -10.68
N ASP A 188 11.68 -54.96 -11.08
CA ASP A 188 12.56 -54.26 -10.14
C ASP A 188 11.84 -53.05 -9.52
N VAL A 189 11.71 -53.03 -8.19
CA VAL A 189 10.95 -51.98 -7.49
C VAL A 189 11.88 -50.81 -7.14
N ILE A 190 11.69 -49.68 -7.82
CA ILE A 190 12.47 -48.46 -7.63
C ILE A 190 11.69 -47.54 -6.68
N ARG A 191 12.34 -47.07 -5.61
CA ARG A 191 11.72 -46.19 -4.60
C ARG A 191 12.06 -44.72 -4.87
N ILE A 192 11.09 -43.84 -4.72
CA ILE A 192 11.28 -42.37 -4.81
C ILE A 192 10.78 -41.74 -3.52
N GLY A 193 11.58 -40.84 -2.95
CA GLY A 193 11.21 -40.10 -1.75
C GLY A 193 10.42 -38.83 -2.06
N GLY A 194 9.25 -38.66 -1.43
CA GLY A 194 8.54 -37.38 -1.34
C GLY A 194 8.59 -36.86 0.09
N LEU A 195 9.00 -35.61 0.28
CA LEU A 195 9.00 -34.94 1.58
C LEU A 195 8.24 -33.62 1.43
N PHE A 196 7.04 -33.54 1.99
CA PHE A 196 6.12 -32.41 1.80
C PHE A 196 5.80 -31.69 3.12
N ASP A 197 5.40 -30.42 3.03
CA ASP A 197 4.95 -29.65 4.20
C ASP A 197 3.44 -29.90 4.43
N ARG A 198 3.03 -29.97 5.70
CA ARG A 198 1.68 -30.42 6.13
C ARG A 198 0.44 -29.78 5.48
N PRO A 199 0.38 -28.49 5.07
CA PRO A 199 -0.83 -27.97 4.42
C PRO A 199 -1.03 -28.46 2.97
N ASP A 200 0.01 -29.01 2.33
CA ASP A 200 0.03 -29.26 0.88
C ASP A 200 -0.41 -30.69 0.49
N LEU A 201 -1.58 -31.15 0.96
CA LEU A 201 -2.16 -32.45 0.61
C LEU A 201 -2.28 -32.67 -0.92
N ARG A 202 -2.40 -31.58 -1.69
CA ARG A 202 -2.44 -31.60 -3.16
C ARG A 202 -1.11 -32.05 -3.80
N GLN A 203 0.02 -31.90 -3.11
CA GLN A 203 1.33 -32.32 -3.61
C GLN A 203 1.58 -33.83 -3.44
N ASP A 204 1.14 -34.44 -2.34
CA ASP A 204 1.16 -35.91 -2.18
C ASP A 204 0.28 -36.59 -3.24
N ALA A 205 -0.93 -36.08 -3.48
CA ALA A 205 -1.81 -36.58 -4.54
C ALA A 205 -1.17 -36.43 -5.94
N ALA A 206 -0.59 -35.28 -6.27
CA ALA A 206 0.10 -35.12 -7.56
C ALA A 206 1.35 -36.00 -7.70
N PHE A 207 2.06 -36.28 -6.61
CA PHE A 207 3.22 -37.17 -6.61
C PHE A 207 2.82 -38.63 -6.86
N ARG A 208 1.74 -39.11 -6.23
CA ARG A 208 1.18 -40.45 -6.43
C ARG A 208 0.60 -40.61 -7.82
N SER A 209 -0.31 -39.73 -8.22
CA SER A 209 -0.94 -39.72 -9.55
C SER A 209 0.10 -39.71 -10.68
N ALA A 210 1.19 -38.93 -10.54
CA ALA A 210 2.29 -38.94 -11.51
C ALA A 210 3.05 -40.27 -11.55
N VAL A 211 3.27 -40.93 -10.40
CA VAL A 211 3.88 -42.27 -10.32
C VAL A 211 2.96 -43.35 -10.90
N GLU A 212 1.65 -43.24 -10.74
CA GLU A 212 0.67 -44.17 -11.34
C GLU A 212 0.54 -43.96 -12.85
N ALA A 213 0.52 -42.72 -13.32
CA ALA A 213 0.55 -42.39 -14.75
C ALA A 213 1.84 -42.93 -15.42
N VAL A 214 3.00 -42.77 -14.78
CA VAL A 214 4.27 -43.35 -15.25
C VAL A 214 4.25 -44.88 -15.23
N ASN A 215 3.78 -45.50 -14.15
CA ASN A 215 3.65 -46.97 -14.05
C ASN A 215 2.65 -47.56 -15.08
N SER A 216 1.77 -46.73 -15.64
CA SER A 216 0.80 -47.11 -16.67
C SER A 216 1.33 -46.95 -18.10
N ASP A 217 2.38 -46.15 -18.30
CA ASP A 217 3.02 -45.96 -19.61
C ASP A 217 3.91 -47.16 -19.98
N ARG A 218 3.40 -48.00 -20.87
CA ARG A 218 4.09 -49.22 -21.34
C ARG A 218 5.37 -48.96 -22.14
N GLN A 219 5.70 -47.71 -22.47
CA GLN A 219 6.96 -47.36 -23.16
C GLN A 219 8.09 -46.99 -22.19
N LEU A 220 7.76 -46.65 -20.94
CA LEU A 220 8.70 -46.25 -19.90
C LEU A 220 8.90 -47.40 -18.91
N LEU A 221 10.13 -47.59 -18.40
CA LEU A 221 10.45 -48.52 -17.31
C LEU A 221 9.92 -49.94 -17.52
N ALA A 222 9.93 -50.48 -18.74
CA ALA A 222 9.27 -51.74 -19.13
C ALA A 222 9.78 -53.04 -18.45
N ARG A 223 10.60 -52.94 -17.38
CA ARG A 223 11.08 -54.03 -16.51
C ARG A 223 11.04 -53.69 -15.01
N ALA A 224 10.66 -52.47 -14.65
CA ALA A 224 10.72 -51.93 -13.29
C ALA A 224 9.41 -51.24 -12.92
N ARG A 225 9.12 -51.06 -11.64
CA ARG A 225 7.96 -50.31 -11.15
C ARG A 225 8.40 -49.24 -10.16
N LEU A 226 7.87 -48.03 -10.32
CA LEU A 226 8.05 -46.95 -9.36
C LEU A 226 7.17 -47.16 -8.13
N SER A 227 7.72 -46.85 -6.96
CA SER A 227 7.08 -46.89 -5.65
C SER A 227 7.43 -45.63 -4.86
N VAL A 228 6.50 -45.16 -4.04
CA VAL A 228 6.66 -43.92 -3.26
C VAL A 228 6.95 -44.22 -1.78
N GLN A 229 7.89 -43.48 -1.20
CA GLN A 229 8.01 -43.28 0.25
C GLN A 229 7.69 -41.81 0.51
N VAL A 230 6.56 -41.52 1.16
CA VAL A 230 6.13 -40.14 1.45
C VAL A 230 6.21 -39.87 2.95
N GLU A 231 6.82 -38.74 3.31
CA GLU A 231 6.87 -38.21 4.66
C GLU A 231 6.35 -36.76 4.68
N THR A 232 5.69 -36.35 5.77
CA THR A 232 5.18 -34.97 5.93
C THR A 232 5.80 -34.28 7.14
N VAL A 233 6.16 -33.00 7.01
CA VAL A 233 6.77 -32.19 8.08
C VAL A 233 6.06 -30.84 8.27
N ALA A 234 6.35 -30.15 9.37
CA ALA A 234 5.85 -28.79 9.59
C ALA A 234 6.71 -27.80 8.78
N PRO A 235 6.11 -26.80 8.10
CA PRO A 235 6.86 -25.83 7.33
C PRO A 235 7.82 -25.04 8.24
N GLY A 236 9.12 -25.10 7.93
CA GLY A 236 10.18 -24.42 8.69
C GLY A 236 10.87 -25.29 9.74
N ASP A 237 10.33 -26.46 10.10
CA ASP A 237 11.01 -27.41 10.97
C ASP A 237 12.07 -28.19 10.17
N SER A 238 13.28 -27.63 10.10
CA SER A 238 14.41 -28.25 9.41
C SER A 238 14.95 -29.49 10.12
N PHE A 239 14.72 -29.64 11.43
CA PHE A 239 15.16 -30.80 12.19
C PHE A 239 14.27 -32.02 11.92
N ALA A 240 12.95 -31.84 11.92
CA ALA A 240 12.02 -32.87 11.44
C ALA A 240 12.26 -33.20 9.96
N ALA A 241 12.49 -32.19 9.10
CA ALA A 241 12.82 -32.42 7.69
C ALA A 241 14.08 -33.28 7.52
N ALA A 242 15.16 -32.98 8.24
CA ALA A 242 16.37 -33.80 8.23
C ALA A 242 16.12 -35.23 8.74
N LYS A 243 15.36 -35.39 9.83
CA LYS A 243 15.01 -36.70 10.40
C LYS A 243 14.16 -37.55 9.46
N ARG A 244 13.18 -36.95 8.76
CA ARG A 244 12.34 -37.63 7.76
C ARG A 244 13.10 -37.95 6.48
N ALA A 245 13.90 -37.00 5.96
CA ALA A 245 14.81 -37.28 4.83
C ALA A 245 15.77 -38.44 5.14
N CYS A 246 16.21 -38.56 6.40
CA CYS A 246 17.03 -39.69 6.83
C CYS A 246 16.29 -41.04 6.78
N GLN A 247 15.01 -41.08 7.16
CA GLN A 247 14.18 -42.29 7.06
C GLN A 247 13.95 -42.68 5.59
N ILE A 248 13.72 -41.69 4.72
CA ILE A 248 13.64 -41.89 3.26
C ILE A 248 14.95 -42.49 2.71
N LEU A 249 16.12 -41.93 3.05
CA LEU A 249 17.43 -42.44 2.61
C LEU A 249 17.68 -43.89 3.07
N ARG A 250 17.26 -44.25 4.28
CA ARG A 250 17.34 -45.62 4.82
C ARG A 250 16.47 -46.63 4.06
N SER A 251 15.50 -46.19 3.26
CA SER A 251 14.71 -47.06 2.38
C SER A 251 15.37 -47.38 1.02
N GLY A 252 16.43 -46.65 0.64
CA GLY A 252 17.14 -46.82 -0.64
C GLY A 252 16.39 -46.24 -1.83
N VAL A 253 16.29 -44.91 -1.89
CA VAL A 253 15.59 -44.18 -2.96
C VAL A 253 16.49 -43.74 -4.11
N ALA A 254 15.91 -43.59 -5.30
CA ALA A 254 16.55 -43.05 -6.49
C ALA A 254 16.75 -41.52 -6.46
N ALA A 255 15.87 -40.80 -5.77
CA ALA A 255 15.90 -39.35 -5.57
C ALA A 255 14.98 -38.94 -4.40
N ILE A 256 15.13 -37.70 -3.94
CA ILE A 256 14.20 -37.05 -2.98
C ILE A 256 13.63 -35.77 -3.61
N LEU A 257 12.32 -35.60 -3.49
CA LEU A 257 11.53 -34.44 -3.93
C LEU A 257 11.07 -33.61 -2.72
N GLY A 258 11.20 -32.28 -2.80
CA GLY A 258 10.79 -31.35 -1.71
C GLY A 258 11.81 -31.26 -0.57
N PRO A 259 11.47 -30.63 0.59
CA PRO A 259 10.22 -29.95 0.92
C PRO A 259 10.12 -28.52 0.36
N GLN A 260 8.98 -27.87 0.58
CA GLN A 260 8.73 -26.51 0.08
C GLN A 260 9.29 -25.41 0.98
N SER A 261 9.36 -25.59 2.29
CA SER A 261 9.91 -24.55 3.17
C SER A 261 11.39 -24.27 2.88
N SER A 262 11.69 -23.00 2.62
CA SER A 262 13.01 -22.45 2.27
C SER A 262 14.14 -22.97 3.18
N HIS A 263 13.89 -22.98 4.50
CA HIS A 263 14.84 -23.50 5.49
C HIS A 263 14.99 -25.03 5.42
N SER A 264 13.88 -25.77 5.46
CA SER A 264 13.88 -27.23 5.41
C SER A 264 14.52 -27.77 4.11
N CYS A 265 14.29 -27.09 2.98
CA CYS A 265 14.88 -27.39 1.68
C CYS A 265 16.42 -27.30 1.71
N ALA A 266 16.98 -26.27 2.36
CA ALA A 266 18.42 -26.07 2.51
C ALA A 266 19.12 -27.27 3.19
N HIS A 267 18.54 -27.75 4.29
CA HIS A 267 19.09 -28.88 5.05
C HIS A 267 18.99 -30.20 4.26
N VAL A 268 17.86 -30.43 3.59
CA VAL A 268 17.67 -31.63 2.74
C VAL A 268 18.59 -31.61 1.52
N GLN A 269 18.81 -30.45 0.89
CA GLN A 269 19.81 -30.28 -0.17
C GLN A 269 21.22 -30.66 0.31
N SER A 270 21.63 -30.20 1.49
CA SER A 270 22.93 -30.53 2.08
C SER A 270 23.09 -32.04 2.34
N MET A 271 22.06 -32.68 2.94
CA MET A 271 22.05 -34.13 3.15
C MET A 271 22.13 -34.93 1.84
N CYS A 272 21.34 -34.54 0.84
CA CYS A 272 21.34 -35.20 -0.47
C CYS A 272 22.70 -35.05 -1.17
N ALA A 273 23.32 -33.87 -1.10
CA ALA A 273 24.67 -33.62 -1.62
C ALA A 273 25.73 -34.51 -0.95
N ALA A 274 25.70 -34.59 0.39
CA ALA A 274 26.62 -35.43 1.17
C ALA A 274 26.49 -36.93 0.85
N LYS A 275 25.29 -37.40 0.49
CA LYS A 275 25.01 -38.81 0.12
C LYS A 275 25.07 -39.09 -1.38
N GLN A 276 25.31 -38.06 -2.20
CA GLN A 276 25.28 -38.07 -3.67
C GLN A 276 23.92 -38.46 -4.29
N VAL A 277 22.82 -38.30 -3.54
CA VAL A 277 21.46 -38.61 -4.01
C VAL A 277 20.86 -37.39 -4.73
N PRO A 278 20.21 -37.55 -5.91
CA PRO A 278 19.55 -36.45 -6.59
C PRO A 278 18.46 -35.80 -5.73
N HIS A 279 18.49 -34.46 -5.64
CA HIS A 279 17.48 -33.66 -4.94
C HIS A 279 16.68 -32.82 -5.93
N ILE A 280 15.36 -32.98 -5.94
CA ILE A 280 14.47 -32.33 -6.91
C ILE A 280 13.62 -31.27 -6.20
N GLN A 281 13.65 -30.06 -6.73
CA GLN A 281 13.00 -28.88 -6.16
C GLN A 281 11.95 -28.32 -7.14
N THR A 282 10.81 -27.88 -6.60
CA THR A 282 9.69 -27.32 -7.38
C THR A 282 9.33 -25.87 -6.99
N ARG A 283 9.93 -25.32 -5.92
CA ARG A 283 9.77 -23.92 -5.47
C ARG A 283 10.81 -22.98 -6.08
N ALA A 284 10.49 -21.70 -6.09
CA ALA A 284 11.42 -20.59 -6.28
C ALA A 284 12.50 -20.44 -5.16
N TYR A 285 13.31 -21.48 -4.91
CA TYR A 285 14.40 -21.47 -3.90
C TYR A 285 15.79 -21.47 -4.55
N TYR A 286 16.67 -20.57 -4.07
CA TYR A 286 17.99 -20.26 -4.66
C TYR A 286 19.03 -19.92 -3.58
N PRO A 287 19.71 -20.92 -2.97
CA PRO A 287 20.81 -20.69 -2.04
C PRO A 287 22.06 -20.20 -2.75
N LEU A 288 22.97 -19.57 -2.00
CA LEU A 288 24.32 -19.22 -2.47
C LEU A 288 25.14 -20.49 -2.78
N ASP A 289 25.02 -21.51 -1.92
CA ASP A 289 25.74 -22.78 -2.04
C ASP A 289 24.89 -23.83 -2.80
N TRP A 290 24.89 -23.73 -4.13
CA TRP A 290 24.13 -24.67 -4.98
C TRP A 290 24.81 -26.03 -5.13
N SER A 291 24.07 -27.12 -4.88
CA SER A 291 24.57 -28.49 -4.97
C SER A 291 24.58 -29.01 -6.42
N PRO A 292 25.65 -29.69 -6.88
CA PRO A 292 25.67 -30.34 -8.20
C PRO A 292 24.68 -31.51 -8.32
N TYR A 293 24.14 -32.02 -7.20
CA TYR A 293 23.11 -33.06 -7.14
C TYR A 293 21.67 -32.50 -7.09
N SER A 294 21.51 -31.17 -6.93
CA SER A 294 20.21 -30.51 -6.93
C SER A 294 19.77 -30.12 -8.35
N ILE A 295 18.46 -30.19 -8.57
CA ILE A 295 17.79 -29.83 -9.83
C ILE A 295 16.50 -29.08 -9.49
N ASN A 296 16.33 -27.87 -10.01
CA ASN A 296 15.13 -27.06 -9.79
C ASN A 296 14.31 -26.90 -11.08
N LEU A 297 13.06 -27.39 -11.06
CA LEU A 297 12.13 -27.30 -12.19
C LEU A 297 11.41 -25.94 -12.27
N PHE A 298 11.46 -25.14 -11.20
CA PHE A 298 10.91 -23.79 -11.16
C PHE A 298 11.82 -22.81 -11.93
N PRO A 299 11.27 -21.90 -12.77
CA PRO A 299 12.05 -20.92 -13.50
C PRO A 299 12.87 -19.99 -12.58
N HIS A 300 14.19 -19.92 -12.79
CA HIS A 300 15.11 -19.09 -12.01
C HIS A 300 14.66 -17.60 -11.97
N PRO A 301 14.82 -16.85 -10.86
CA PRO A 301 14.14 -15.57 -10.71
C PRO A 301 14.70 -14.48 -11.62
N SER A 302 15.99 -14.55 -11.97
CA SER A 302 16.57 -13.66 -12.99
C SER A 302 16.01 -13.92 -14.40
N THR A 303 15.45 -15.10 -14.68
CA THR A 303 14.70 -15.40 -15.91
C THR A 303 13.29 -14.82 -15.82
N LEU A 304 12.61 -14.97 -14.69
CA LEU A 304 11.28 -14.38 -14.45
C LEU A 304 11.33 -12.85 -14.47
N ALA A 305 12.30 -12.22 -13.81
CA ALA A 305 12.46 -10.76 -13.80
C ALA A 305 12.82 -10.20 -15.18
N LYS A 306 13.54 -10.94 -16.03
CA LYS A 306 13.73 -10.61 -17.46
C LYS A 306 12.43 -10.72 -18.25
N ALA A 307 11.57 -11.70 -17.94
CA ALA A 307 10.23 -11.78 -18.50
C ALA A 307 9.36 -10.59 -18.04
N TYR A 308 9.36 -10.24 -16.75
CA TYR A 308 8.66 -9.08 -16.21
C TYR A 308 9.14 -7.79 -16.89
N SER A 309 10.44 -7.50 -16.92
CA SER A 309 10.99 -6.32 -17.62
C SER A 309 10.58 -6.30 -19.09
N SER A 310 10.75 -7.41 -19.82
CA SER A 310 10.37 -7.49 -21.24
C SER A 310 8.88 -7.25 -21.47
N VAL A 311 8.00 -7.74 -20.60
CA VAL A 311 6.54 -7.61 -20.74
C VAL A 311 6.08 -6.22 -20.29
N LEU A 312 6.61 -5.67 -19.20
CA LEU A 312 6.31 -4.29 -18.77
C LEU A 312 6.79 -3.25 -19.78
N ARG A 313 7.99 -3.43 -20.38
CA ARG A 313 8.45 -2.62 -21.53
C ARG A 313 7.48 -2.77 -22.72
N GLY A 314 7.05 -3.99 -23.02
CA GLY A 314 6.11 -4.29 -24.10
C GLY A 314 4.69 -3.73 -23.90
N LEU A 315 4.27 -3.56 -22.64
CA LEU A 315 3.04 -2.85 -22.25
C LEU A 315 3.23 -1.31 -22.22
N GLY A 316 4.42 -0.79 -22.53
CA GLY A 316 4.71 0.65 -22.58
C GLY A 316 4.89 1.32 -21.21
N TRP A 317 5.09 0.56 -20.14
CA TRP A 317 5.26 1.11 -18.79
C TRP A 317 6.62 1.81 -18.64
N SER A 318 6.65 2.92 -17.87
CA SER A 318 7.88 3.67 -17.56
C SER A 318 7.99 4.16 -16.11
N LYS A 319 6.88 4.17 -15.36
CA LYS A 319 6.81 4.44 -13.90
C LYS A 319 5.77 3.51 -13.29
N PHE A 320 6.14 2.77 -12.24
CA PHE A 320 5.23 1.91 -11.48
C PHE A 320 5.64 1.77 -10.01
N THR A 321 4.73 1.27 -9.18
CA THR A 321 5.00 0.89 -7.79
C THR A 321 5.03 -0.63 -7.68
N ILE A 322 6.09 -1.19 -7.08
CA ILE A 322 6.13 -2.59 -6.65
C ILE A 322 5.59 -2.65 -5.21
N ILE A 323 4.51 -3.40 -5.01
CA ILE A 323 4.04 -3.83 -3.69
C ILE A 323 4.49 -5.28 -3.50
N TYR A 324 5.33 -5.53 -2.50
CA TYR A 324 5.84 -6.87 -2.18
C TYR A 324 5.46 -7.27 -0.75
N GLU A 325 5.24 -8.56 -0.50
CA GLU A 325 4.91 -9.09 0.82
C GLU A 325 6.17 -9.48 1.62
N SER A 326 6.96 -10.41 1.07
CA SER A 326 8.11 -11.02 1.74
C SER A 326 9.45 -10.60 1.14
N VAL A 327 10.53 -10.85 1.88
CA VAL A 327 11.91 -10.60 1.40
C VAL A 327 12.26 -11.53 0.23
N GLU A 328 11.69 -12.74 0.16
CA GLU A 328 11.84 -13.65 -0.99
C GLU A 328 11.22 -13.04 -2.26
N GLY A 329 10.10 -12.32 -2.13
CA GLY A 329 9.49 -11.56 -3.23
C GLY A 329 10.40 -10.45 -3.76
N LEU A 330 11.11 -9.75 -2.88
CA LEU A 330 12.07 -8.72 -3.27
C LEU A 330 13.26 -9.30 -4.08
N VAL A 331 13.72 -10.52 -3.74
CA VAL A 331 14.73 -11.24 -4.55
C VAL A 331 14.17 -11.60 -5.93
N ARG A 332 12.89 -11.99 -6.01
CA ARG A 332 12.21 -12.35 -7.27
C ARG A 332 12.15 -11.19 -8.27
N VAL A 333 12.08 -9.95 -7.79
CA VAL A 333 12.09 -8.73 -8.61
C VAL A 333 13.45 -8.01 -8.64
N GLN A 334 14.52 -8.59 -8.09
CA GLN A 334 15.81 -7.88 -7.94
C GLN A 334 16.42 -7.41 -9.27
N GLU A 335 16.33 -8.22 -10.34
CA GLU A 335 16.83 -7.81 -11.66
C GLU A 335 15.93 -6.75 -12.33
N LEU A 336 14.63 -6.70 -11.98
CA LEU A 336 13.72 -5.63 -12.43
C LEU A 336 14.06 -4.29 -11.77
N LEU A 337 14.57 -4.32 -10.52
CA LEU A 337 15.06 -3.15 -9.80
C LEU A 337 16.39 -2.60 -10.32
N LYS A 338 17.12 -3.35 -11.16
CA LYS A 338 18.38 -2.93 -11.81
C LYS A 338 18.17 -2.29 -13.19
N ASP A 339 16.92 -2.14 -13.62
CA ASP A 339 16.57 -1.67 -14.97
C ASP A 339 16.36 -0.13 -14.98
N ASP A 340 17.44 0.61 -15.27
CA ASP A 340 17.49 2.09 -15.27
C ASP A 340 16.40 2.78 -16.13
N LEU A 341 15.74 2.05 -17.03
CA LEU A 341 14.63 2.57 -17.85
C LEU A 341 13.34 2.81 -17.05
N PHE A 342 13.20 2.21 -15.86
CA PHE A 342 11.97 2.29 -15.06
C PHE A 342 12.11 3.20 -13.84
N ARG A 343 11.13 4.09 -13.65
CA ARG A 343 10.96 4.86 -12.40
C ARG A 343 10.16 4.05 -11.39
N ILE A 344 10.84 3.19 -10.66
CA ILE A 344 10.25 2.27 -9.69
C ILE A 344 10.10 2.92 -8.31
N SER A 345 9.00 2.62 -7.63
CA SER A 345 8.80 2.90 -6.20
C SER A 345 8.49 1.59 -5.46
N LEU A 346 9.16 1.35 -4.33
CA LEU A 346 9.03 0.11 -3.54
C LEU A 346 8.14 0.32 -2.32
N ARG A 347 7.28 -0.66 -2.02
CA ARG A 347 6.39 -0.69 -0.85
C ARG A 347 6.25 -2.11 -0.33
N GLN A 348 6.36 -2.30 0.98
CA GLN A 348 6.10 -3.57 1.63
C GLN A 348 4.66 -3.64 2.15
N LEU A 349 4.01 -4.79 1.99
CA LEU A 349 2.69 -5.10 2.52
C LEU A 349 2.75 -5.28 4.06
N PRO A 350 1.86 -4.65 4.84
CA PRO A 350 1.86 -4.83 6.30
C PRO A 350 1.24 -6.16 6.72
N THR A 351 1.84 -6.84 7.69
CA THR A 351 1.39 -8.15 8.23
C THR A 351 0.05 -8.09 8.99
N SER A 352 -0.56 -6.91 9.13
CA SER A 352 -1.76 -6.66 9.94
C SER A 352 -3.10 -6.96 9.25
N GLY A 353 -3.09 -7.59 8.06
CA GLY A 353 -4.28 -7.89 7.25
C GLY A 353 -4.99 -6.68 6.62
N ASP A 354 -4.96 -5.51 7.26
CA ASP A 354 -5.43 -4.24 6.69
C ASP A 354 -4.34 -3.56 5.86
N PHE A 355 -4.43 -3.72 4.54
CA PHE A 355 -3.57 -3.12 3.53
C PHE A 355 -4.06 -1.73 3.09
N ARG A 356 -5.28 -1.32 3.49
CA ARG A 356 -5.92 -0.06 3.06
C ARG A 356 -5.12 1.20 3.40
N PRO A 357 -4.35 1.29 4.51
CA PRO A 357 -3.46 2.44 4.75
C PRO A 357 -2.37 2.59 3.68
N LEU A 358 -1.70 1.49 3.31
CA LEU A 358 -0.66 1.48 2.28
C LEU A 358 -1.24 1.81 0.91
N LEU A 359 -2.38 1.22 0.56
CA LEU A 359 -3.08 1.48 -0.70
C LEU A 359 -3.55 2.94 -0.77
N LYS A 360 -4.06 3.53 0.33
CA LYS A 360 -4.37 4.98 0.41
C LYS A 360 -3.12 5.85 0.20
N GLU A 361 -1.93 5.41 0.61
CA GLU A 361 -0.68 6.13 0.32
C GLU A 361 -0.28 6.00 -1.17
N CYS A 362 -0.39 4.80 -1.75
CA CYS A 362 -0.13 4.55 -3.17
C CYS A 362 -1.08 5.35 -4.08
N LYS A 363 -2.36 5.48 -3.69
CA LYS A 363 -3.33 6.37 -4.34
C LYS A 363 -2.91 7.84 -4.27
N LYS A 364 -2.50 8.31 -3.08
CA LYS A 364 -1.99 9.69 -2.88
C LYS A 364 -0.72 9.99 -3.69
N SER A 365 0.12 9.00 -3.99
CA SER A 365 1.34 9.18 -4.80
C SER A 365 1.10 9.21 -6.32
N GLY A 366 -0.15 9.05 -6.78
CA GLY A 366 -0.48 9.02 -8.21
C GLY A 366 0.15 7.81 -8.90
N SER A 367 -0.07 6.61 -8.34
CA SER A 367 0.44 5.34 -8.87
C SER A 367 -0.68 4.57 -9.57
N SER A 368 -0.77 4.73 -10.89
CA SER A 368 -1.68 3.97 -11.76
C SER A 368 -1.18 2.55 -12.07
N HIS A 369 0.11 2.41 -12.35
CA HIS A 369 0.74 1.12 -12.63
C HIS A 369 1.27 0.49 -11.34
N VAL A 370 0.84 -0.74 -11.05
CA VAL A 370 1.22 -1.49 -9.83
C VAL A 370 1.69 -2.88 -10.21
N VAL A 371 2.91 -3.23 -9.80
CA VAL A 371 3.40 -4.61 -9.78
C VAL A 371 3.09 -5.19 -8.40
N LEU A 372 2.48 -6.36 -8.35
CA LEU A 372 2.05 -7.02 -7.11
C LEU A 372 2.76 -8.38 -6.97
N ASP A 373 3.63 -8.48 -5.95
CA ASP A 373 4.36 -9.69 -5.56
C ASP A 373 3.96 -10.10 -4.14
N VAL A 374 2.82 -10.81 -4.07
CA VAL A 374 2.21 -11.30 -2.82
C VAL A 374 1.85 -12.77 -2.99
N GLU A 375 1.65 -13.49 -1.89
CA GLU A 375 1.27 -14.89 -1.91
C GLU A 375 -0.09 -15.09 -2.59
N ARG A 376 -0.25 -16.23 -3.30
CA ARG A 376 -1.43 -16.57 -4.10
C ARG A 376 -2.74 -16.36 -3.33
N LEU A 377 -2.80 -16.72 -2.05
CA LEU A 377 -3.99 -16.60 -1.21
C LEU A 377 -4.33 -15.13 -0.85
N HIS A 378 -3.34 -14.24 -0.81
CA HIS A 378 -3.52 -12.83 -0.44
C HIS A 378 -3.81 -11.91 -1.63
N VAL A 379 -3.54 -12.34 -2.89
CA VAL A 379 -3.82 -11.55 -4.11
C VAL A 379 -5.26 -11.03 -4.16
N THR A 380 -6.24 -11.89 -3.89
CA THR A 380 -7.68 -11.54 -3.91
C THR A 380 -8.03 -10.52 -2.83
N GLU A 381 -7.51 -10.65 -1.61
CA GLU A 381 -7.82 -9.69 -0.54
C GLU A 381 -7.13 -8.34 -0.76
N VAL A 382 -5.90 -8.31 -1.28
CA VAL A 382 -5.23 -7.05 -1.68
C VAL A 382 -6.01 -6.34 -2.78
N LEU A 383 -6.55 -7.07 -3.77
CA LEU A 383 -7.41 -6.50 -4.81
C LEU A 383 -8.75 -6.02 -4.23
N ARG A 384 -9.43 -6.81 -3.39
CA ARG A 384 -10.70 -6.44 -2.74
C ARG A 384 -10.54 -5.17 -1.88
N GLN A 385 -9.43 -5.05 -1.13
CA GLN A 385 -9.12 -3.83 -0.38
C GLN A 385 -8.69 -2.66 -1.29
N ALA A 386 -8.05 -2.91 -2.43
CA ALA A 386 -7.78 -1.90 -3.45
C ALA A 386 -9.08 -1.35 -4.06
N GLN A 387 -10.08 -2.21 -4.27
CA GLN A 387 -11.43 -1.82 -4.69
C GLN A 387 -12.10 -0.93 -3.62
N GLN A 388 -12.07 -1.33 -2.35
CA GLN A 388 -12.62 -0.54 -1.22
C GLN A 388 -12.01 0.87 -1.11
N VAL A 389 -10.72 1.05 -1.42
CA VAL A 389 -10.09 2.39 -1.43
C VAL A 389 -10.19 3.12 -2.77
N GLY A 390 -10.86 2.54 -3.77
CA GLY A 390 -11.01 3.09 -5.11
C GLY A 390 -9.69 3.20 -5.89
N MET A 391 -8.82 2.19 -5.76
CA MET A 391 -7.69 1.94 -6.66
C MET A 391 -8.00 0.89 -7.73
N MET A 392 -9.19 0.30 -7.76
CA MET A 392 -9.65 -0.48 -8.92
C MET A 392 -10.55 0.40 -9.79
N THR A 393 -9.96 1.01 -10.80
CA THR A 393 -10.61 1.81 -11.86
C THR A 393 -9.89 1.60 -13.20
N SER A 394 -10.47 2.08 -14.31
CA SER A 394 -9.96 1.93 -15.69
C SER A 394 -8.57 2.51 -16.00
N TYR A 395 -7.95 3.20 -15.05
CA TYR A 395 -6.58 3.74 -15.15
C TYR A 395 -5.55 2.86 -14.47
N HIS A 396 -6.00 2.03 -13.52
CA HIS A 396 -5.09 1.23 -12.73
C HIS A 396 -4.83 -0.07 -13.50
N HIS A 397 -3.55 -0.35 -13.71
CA HIS A 397 -3.08 -1.55 -14.39
C HIS A 397 -2.20 -2.33 -13.42
N TYR A 398 -2.70 -3.50 -13.02
CA TYR A 398 -2.03 -4.43 -12.13
C TYR A 398 -1.25 -5.47 -12.94
N PHE A 399 0.01 -5.68 -12.58
CA PHE A 399 0.83 -6.78 -13.06
C PHE A 399 1.17 -7.70 -11.90
N ILE A 400 0.60 -8.89 -11.89
CA ILE A 400 0.77 -9.88 -10.82
C ILE A 400 1.90 -10.83 -11.21
N THR A 401 2.89 -10.98 -10.32
CA THR A 401 4.09 -11.81 -10.57
C THR A 401 3.85 -13.31 -10.36
N SER A 402 2.79 -13.68 -9.63
CA SER A 402 2.42 -15.08 -9.41
C SER A 402 2.04 -15.77 -10.72
N LEU A 403 2.66 -16.93 -10.98
CA LEU A 403 2.39 -17.77 -12.15
C LEU A 403 1.04 -18.50 -12.07
N ASP A 404 0.36 -18.43 -10.93
CA ASP A 404 -0.84 -19.19 -10.59
C ASP A 404 -2.14 -18.37 -10.64
N LEU A 405 -2.13 -17.21 -11.29
CA LEU A 405 -3.34 -16.38 -11.43
C LEU A 405 -4.50 -17.12 -12.14
N HIS A 406 -4.20 -18.14 -12.96
CA HIS A 406 -5.21 -19.00 -13.58
C HIS A 406 -5.93 -19.94 -12.61
N THR A 407 -5.43 -20.12 -11.38
CA THR A 407 -6.11 -20.92 -10.34
C THR A 407 -7.02 -20.07 -9.43
N MET A 408 -7.24 -18.79 -9.77
CA MET A 408 -7.92 -17.83 -8.90
C MET A 408 -9.26 -17.36 -9.48
N GLU A 409 -10.28 -17.28 -8.62
CA GLU A 409 -11.58 -16.76 -9.01
C GLU A 409 -11.59 -15.22 -9.03
N LEU A 410 -11.16 -14.64 -10.15
CA LEU A 410 -11.18 -13.19 -10.37
C LEU A 410 -12.55 -12.64 -10.79
N GLY A 411 -13.66 -13.28 -10.37
CA GLY A 411 -15.02 -12.97 -10.81
C GLY A 411 -15.42 -11.52 -10.54
N GLU A 412 -15.27 -11.09 -9.29
CA GLU A 412 -15.58 -9.74 -8.79
C GLU A 412 -14.86 -8.63 -9.59
N PHE A 413 -13.63 -8.92 -10.05
CA PHE A 413 -12.76 -7.92 -10.67
C PHE A 413 -12.99 -7.73 -12.17
N ARG A 414 -13.69 -8.65 -12.86
CA ARG A 414 -13.97 -8.58 -14.33
C ARG A 414 -14.68 -7.29 -14.76
N HIS A 415 -15.41 -6.66 -13.84
CA HIS A 415 -16.20 -5.46 -14.08
C HIS A 415 -15.60 -4.19 -13.45
N GLY A 416 -14.51 -4.30 -12.67
CA GLY A 416 -13.84 -3.17 -12.00
C GLY A 416 -13.08 -2.21 -12.94
N GLY A 417 -13.05 -2.50 -14.24
CA GLY A 417 -12.45 -1.67 -15.29
C GLY A 417 -10.92 -1.65 -15.33
N SER A 418 -10.23 -1.96 -14.24
CA SER A 418 -8.77 -2.11 -14.19
C SER A 418 -8.27 -3.24 -15.09
N ASN A 419 -7.18 -2.97 -15.81
CA ASN A 419 -6.44 -4.01 -16.49
C ASN A 419 -5.69 -4.85 -15.44
N ILE A 420 -5.87 -6.17 -15.43
CA ILE A 420 -5.10 -7.10 -14.61
C ILE A 420 -4.38 -8.05 -15.55
N SER A 421 -3.06 -8.18 -15.39
CA SER A 421 -2.20 -8.99 -16.25
C SER A 421 -1.18 -9.78 -15.43
N ALA A 422 -0.75 -10.93 -15.95
CA ALA A 422 0.24 -11.80 -15.31
C ALA A 422 0.97 -12.65 -16.35
N LEU A 423 1.97 -13.41 -15.88
CA LEU A 423 2.57 -14.50 -16.63
C LEU A 423 2.01 -15.84 -16.17
N ARG A 424 1.99 -16.83 -17.07
CA ARG A 424 1.49 -18.17 -16.81
C ARG A 424 2.42 -19.21 -17.43
N LEU A 425 2.78 -20.24 -16.66
CA LEU A 425 3.68 -21.31 -17.12
C LEU A 425 2.92 -22.52 -17.72
N ILE A 426 1.75 -22.85 -17.17
CA ILE A 426 0.89 -23.95 -17.63
C ILE A 426 -0.09 -23.45 -18.70
N ASP A 427 -0.28 -24.18 -19.80
CA ASP A 427 -1.37 -23.89 -20.74
C ASP A 427 -2.60 -24.78 -20.44
N PRO A 428 -3.75 -24.21 -19.98
CA PRO A 428 -4.96 -24.98 -19.71
C PRO A 428 -5.61 -25.56 -20.98
N GLY A 429 -5.18 -25.12 -22.17
CA GLY A 429 -5.56 -25.76 -23.44
C GLY A 429 -4.81 -27.07 -23.73
N SER A 430 -3.84 -27.46 -22.91
CA SER A 430 -3.03 -28.67 -23.12
C SER A 430 -3.83 -29.96 -22.85
N SER A 431 -3.87 -30.85 -23.84
CA SER A 431 -4.47 -32.19 -23.68
C SER A 431 -3.79 -33.04 -22.61
N LEU A 432 -2.48 -32.86 -22.41
CA LEU A 432 -1.73 -33.53 -21.34
C LEU A 432 -2.18 -33.06 -19.94
N LEU A 433 -2.54 -31.77 -19.79
CA LEU A 433 -3.11 -31.27 -18.55
C LEU A 433 -4.53 -31.82 -18.34
N GLN A 434 -5.35 -31.89 -19.40
CA GLN A 434 -6.69 -32.49 -19.33
C GLN A 434 -6.69 -34.00 -19.04
N GLN A 435 -5.57 -34.69 -19.25
CA GLN A 435 -5.35 -36.07 -18.80
C GLN A 435 -4.97 -36.07 -17.31
N ALA A 436 -3.89 -35.38 -16.92
CA ALA A 436 -3.44 -35.31 -15.52
C ALA A 436 -4.53 -34.80 -14.55
N LEU A 437 -5.40 -33.88 -14.97
CA LEU A 437 -6.55 -33.40 -14.18
C LEU A 437 -7.61 -34.49 -13.94
N LYS A 438 -7.81 -35.42 -14.89
CA LYS A 438 -8.74 -36.56 -14.72
C LYS A 438 -8.13 -37.61 -13.81
N ASP A 439 -6.85 -37.92 -14.01
CA ASP A 439 -6.10 -38.89 -13.20
C ASP A 439 -6.10 -38.46 -11.72
N LEU A 440 -5.88 -37.16 -11.46
CA LEU A 440 -5.98 -36.54 -10.13
C LEU A 440 -7.40 -36.53 -9.54
N ALA A 441 -8.43 -36.32 -10.37
CA ALA A 441 -9.81 -36.37 -9.90
C ALA A 441 -10.19 -37.79 -9.42
N VAL A 442 -9.69 -38.84 -10.08
CA VAL A 442 -9.90 -40.24 -9.67
C VAL A 442 -9.19 -40.54 -8.34
N GLU A 443 -7.93 -40.13 -8.15
CA GLU A 443 -7.22 -40.39 -6.88
C GLU A 443 -7.85 -39.64 -5.69
N ASN A 444 -8.35 -38.41 -5.91
CA ASN A 444 -9.06 -37.66 -4.87
C ASN A 444 -10.38 -38.35 -4.45
N ILE A 445 -11.07 -39.02 -5.37
CA ILE A 445 -12.26 -39.83 -5.05
C ILE A 445 -11.85 -41.08 -4.25
N ALA A 446 -10.81 -41.79 -4.68
CA ALA A 446 -10.32 -42.98 -3.96
C ALA A 446 -9.91 -42.66 -2.51
N LYS A 447 -9.22 -41.53 -2.27
CA LYS A 447 -8.88 -41.05 -0.92
C LYS A 447 -10.09 -40.64 -0.09
N ALA A 448 -11.14 -40.10 -0.71
CA ALA A 448 -12.40 -39.79 -0.03
C ALA A 448 -13.14 -41.06 0.41
N GLU A 449 -13.07 -42.14 -0.39
CA GLU A 449 -13.64 -43.45 -0.06
C GLU A 449 -12.81 -44.17 1.04
N GLU A 450 -11.47 -44.17 0.96
CA GLU A 450 -10.60 -44.69 2.04
C GLU A 450 -10.85 -43.96 3.37
N GLY A 451 -11.06 -42.64 3.35
CA GLY A 451 -11.38 -41.85 4.53
C GLY A 451 -12.71 -42.23 5.21
N GLN A 452 -13.67 -42.80 4.47
CA GLN A 452 -14.93 -43.29 5.02
C GLN A 452 -14.88 -44.75 5.48
N GLY A 453 -13.87 -45.52 5.05
CA GLY A 453 -13.68 -46.93 5.45
C GLY A 453 -13.35 -47.16 6.93
N ALA A 454 -13.07 -46.10 7.69
CA ALA A 454 -12.73 -46.18 9.12
C ALA A 454 -13.92 -46.28 10.08
N LEU A 455 -15.17 -46.26 9.59
CA LEU A 455 -16.39 -46.38 10.41
C LEU A 455 -17.22 -47.61 10.02
N GLY A 456 -17.18 -48.64 10.87
CA GLY A 456 -18.00 -49.84 10.73
C GLY A 456 -19.51 -49.59 10.90
N PRO A 457 -20.37 -50.46 10.32
CA PRO A 457 -21.80 -50.18 10.19
C PRO A 457 -22.57 -50.41 11.50
N SER A 458 -22.74 -49.36 12.31
CA SER A 458 -23.48 -49.44 13.60
C SER A 458 -24.43 -48.26 13.90
N TRP A 459 -24.77 -47.42 12.92
CA TRP A 459 -25.72 -46.30 13.11
C TRP A 459 -26.80 -46.23 12.02
N ARG A 460 -27.76 -47.16 12.09
CA ARG A 460 -29.13 -47.00 11.61
C ARG A 460 -30.05 -47.45 12.73
N HIS A 461 -31.14 -46.71 12.97
CA HIS A 461 -31.85 -46.67 14.26
C HIS A 461 -30.93 -46.06 15.37
N LEU A 462 -31.38 -45.18 16.28
CA LEU A 462 -32.71 -44.77 16.72
C LEU A 462 -32.78 -43.26 17.00
N PHE A 463 -33.91 -42.62 16.67
CA PHE A 463 -34.49 -41.47 17.40
C PHE A 463 -35.96 -41.30 16.92
N PRO A 464 -36.90 -40.84 17.76
CA PRO A 464 -37.03 -41.06 19.20
C PRO A 464 -38.47 -41.50 19.61
N SER A 465 -38.66 -42.06 20.81
CA SER A 465 -40.00 -42.23 21.39
C SER A 465 -39.99 -42.45 22.91
N GLY A 466 -40.68 -41.58 23.66
CA GLY A 466 -41.09 -41.82 25.07
C GLY A 466 -40.11 -41.34 26.15
N PRO A 467 -40.61 -40.72 27.25
CA PRO A 467 -39.84 -40.43 28.47
C PRO A 467 -40.04 -41.51 29.55
N ASP A 468 -39.14 -41.58 30.55
CA ASP A 468 -39.47 -41.33 31.97
C ASP A 468 -38.32 -41.68 32.95
N SER A 469 -38.46 -41.21 34.20
CA SER A 469 -37.86 -41.71 35.45
C SER A 469 -36.32 -41.90 35.55
N ALA A 470 -35.67 -40.89 36.15
CA ALA A 470 -35.03 -40.94 37.50
C ALA A 470 -33.97 -41.99 37.91
N LEU A 471 -33.19 -41.57 38.92
CA LEU A 471 -32.42 -42.33 39.93
C LEU A 471 -30.96 -42.77 39.68
N THR A 472 -30.17 -42.52 40.74
CA THR A 472 -28.97 -43.24 41.22
C THR A 472 -27.61 -43.17 40.47
N ARG A 473 -26.65 -42.51 41.14
CA ARG A 473 -25.24 -42.95 41.24
C ARG A 473 -25.17 -44.40 41.77
N PRO A 474 -24.07 -45.13 41.51
CA PRO A 474 -23.13 -45.37 42.63
C PRO A 474 -21.81 -44.61 42.54
N GLU A 475 -21.01 -44.75 43.60
CA GLU A 475 -19.70 -44.12 43.80
C GLU A 475 -18.58 -45.19 43.85
N GLU A 476 -17.39 -44.76 44.28
CA GLU A 476 -16.29 -45.61 44.79
C GLU A 476 -15.47 -46.47 43.80
N SER A 477 -14.15 -46.65 44.01
CA SER A 477 -13.21 -45.90 44.87
C SER A 477 -11.74 -46.21 44.49
N ARG A 478 -10.82 -45.31 44.92
CA ARG A 478 -9.45 -45.56 45.45
C ARG A 478 -8.44 -46.41 44.60
N ASP A 479 -7.13 -46.25 44.75
CA ASP A 479 -6.38 -45.76 45.91
C ASP A 479 -5.05 -45.04 45.57
N TYR A 480 -4.51 -44.39 46.62
CA TYR A 480 -3.13 -44.01 47.00
C TYR A 480 -1.94 -44.31 46.04
N ARG A 481 -0.80 -43.57 46.00
CA ARG A 481 -0.06 -42.69 46.97
C ARG A 481 1.09 -41.94 46.21
N ASP A 482 1.98 -41.05 46.73
CA ASP A 482 2.22 -40.37 48.03
C ASP A 482 3.08 -39.07 47.86
N SER A 483 3.24 -38.30 48.95
CA SER A 483 4.42 -37.48 49.37
C SER A 483 5.04 -36.36 48.49
N GLY A 484 5.24 -35.15 49.05
CA GLY A 484 6.26 -34.22 48.53
C GLY A 484 6.30 -32.73 48.93
N ASP A 485 5.73 -32.32 50.07
CA ASP A 485 5.81 -31.00 50.76
C ASP A 485 7.07 -30.10 50.55
N SER A 486 7.04 -28.76 50.67
CA SER A 486 5.99 -27.73 50.97
C SER A 486 6.52 -26.30 50.60
N ASP A 487 6.17 -25.09 51.11
CA ASP A 487 5.36 -24.60 52.26
C ASP A 487 5.04 -23.06 52.24
N VAL A 488 4.21 -22.62 53.21
CA VAL A 488 4.10 -21.29 53.87
C VAL A 488 3.65 -20.01 53.10
N ASP A 489 2.40 -19.61 53.40
CA ASP A 489 1.83 -18.29 53.82
C ASP A 489 2.07 -16.97 53.01
N SER A 490 1.14 -16.00 52.93
CA SER A 490 0.26 -15.47 53.99
C SER A 490 -0.92 -14.59 53.48
N ASP A 491 -1.91 -14.34 54.33
CA ASP A 491 -3.13 -13.56 54.07
C ASP A 491 -2.97 -12.02 54.06
N ALA A 492 -3.95 -11.31 53.46
CA ALA A 492 -4.91 -10.46 54.20
C ALA A 492 -5.63 -9.42 53.30
N ALA A 493 -6.87 -9.05 53.65
CA ALA A 493 -7.69 -8.08 52.94
C ALA A 493 -7.98 -6.82 53.80
N SER A 494 -8.44 -5.73 53.17
CA SER A 494 -8.97 -4.56 53.89
C SER A 494 -10.14 -3.84 53.19
N TYR A 495 -11.33 -4.04 53.77
CA TYR A 495 -12.37 -3.04 54.08
C TYR A 495 -12.54 -1.77 53.21
N LEU A 496 -13.74 -1.56 52.66
CA LEU A 496 -14.83 -0.89 53.42
C LEU A 496 -16.22 -1.11 52.78
N ASN A 497 -17.27 -0.59 53.43
CA ASN A 497 -18.68 -0.99 53.31
C ASN A 497 -19.62 0.24 53.14
N VAL A 498 -20.95 0.01 53.12
CA VAL A 498 -22.08 0.92 53.48
C VAL A 498 -22.90 1.54 52.32
N SER A 499 -24.02 0.87 52.00
CA SER A 499 -25.44 1.35 51.99
C SER A 499 -25.86 2.61 51.15
N SER A 500 -27.16 2.92 50.87
CA SER A 500 -28.43 2.19 50.69
C SER A 500 -29.58 3.19 50.33
N LEU A 501 -30.83 2.69 50.15
CA LEU A 501 -32.13 3.40 50.26
C LEU A 501 -32.64 4.26 49.06
N PRO A 502 -33.99 4.42 48.88
CA PRO A 502 -34.60 4.04 47.58
C PRO A 502 -35.88 4.82 47.12
N GLU A 503 -36.64 4.20 46.22
CA GLU A 503 -38.13 4.24 46.05
C GLU A 503 -38.86 5.43 45.39
N GLY A 504 -39.97 5.08 44.72
CA GLY A 504 -40.95 5.97 44.07
C GLY A 504 -41.84 5.20 43.07
N GLN A 505 -43.12 4.96 43.41
CA GLN A 505 -44.07 4.16 42.60
C GLN A 505 -45.27 5.00 42.07
N GLY A 506 -46.03 4.43 41.11
CA GLY A 506 -47.32 4.94 40.59
C GLY A 506 -47.25 5.34 39.11
N ALA A 507 -47.72 4.61 38.09
CA ALA A 507 -48.82 3.66 37.90
C ALA A 507 -50.22 4.29 37.69
N LEU A 508 -50.80 4.12 36.48
CA LEU A 508 -52.22 3.89 36.15
C LEU A 508 -52.46 3.94 34.60
N GLY A 509 -53.44 3.18 34.10
CA GLY A 509 -54.05 3.25 32.75
C GLY A 509 -55.58 3.14 32.90
N PRO A 510 -56.35 2.46 32.01
CA PRO A 510 -56.18 2.11 30.59
C PRO A 510 -57.48 2.37 29.74
N SER A 511 -57.59 1.90 28.49
CA SER A 511 -58.85 1.37 27.85
C SER A 511 -58.61 0.93 26.38
N TRP A 512 -59.63 0.40 25.68
CA TRP A 512 -59.48 -0.56 24.57
C TRP A 512 -60.41 -0.40 23.34
N ARG A 513 -59.91 -0.90 22.17
CA ARG A 513 -60.57 -1.61 21.04
C ARG A 513 -61.74 -0.96 20.24
N HIS A 514 -61.59 -1.00 18.91
CA HIS A 514 -62.37 -1.77 17.89
C HIS A 514 -61.91 -1.30 16.48
N LEU A 515 -62.02 -1.99 15.33
CA LEU A 515 -62.50 -3.35 14.96
C LEU A 515 -61.72 -3.84 13.69
N PHE A 516 -62.14 -4.95 13.06
CA PHE A 516 -61.69 -5.46 11.74
C PHE A 516 -62.91 -5.85 10.87
N PRO A 517 -62.81 -5.89 9.52
CA PRO A 517 -62.52 -7.18 8.86
C PRO A 517 -61.71 -7.14 7.52
N SER A 518 -61.12 -8.29 7.18
CA SER A 518 -60.80 -8.85 5.83
C SER A 518 -59.94 -8.08 4.78
N GLY A 519 -58.92 -8.77 4.24
CA GLY A 519 -58.14 -8.39 3.03
C GLY A 519 -58.64 -9.10 1.74
N PRO A 520 -57.78 -9.49 0.76
CA PRO A 520 -56.45 -10.09 1.00
C PRO A 520 -55.26 -9.64 0.10
N ASP A 521 -54.10 -10.27 0.38
CA ASP A 521 -52.95 -10.63 -0.48
C ASP A 521 -51.74 -9.71 -0.79
N SER A 522 -50.57 -10.37 -0.71
CA SER A 522 -49.23 -10.01 -1.26
C SER A 522 -48.29 -9.01 -0.53
N ALA A 523 -48.08 -9.26 0.77
CA ALA A 523 -46.77 -9.26 1.48
C ALA A 523 -45.83 -8.02 1.49
N LEU A 524 -45.40 -7.62 2.69
CA LEU A 524 -44.56 -6.44 2.95
C LEU A 524 -43.05 -6.71 3.10
N THR A 525 -42.28 -5.61 3.05
CA THR A 525 -40.87 -5.50 3.46
C THR A 525 -40.68 -5.34 4.99
N ARG A 526 -39.45 -5.63 5.48
CA ARG A 526 -38.77 -5.00 6.67
C ARG A 526 -39.31 -5.34 8.08
N PRO A 527 -38.58 -5.00 9.18
CA PRO A 527 -37.19 -4.51 9.33
C PRO A 527 -36.35 -5.33 10.37
N GLU A 528 -35.26 -4.71 10.85
CA GLU A 528 -34.25 -5.18 11.82
C GLU A 528 -34.73 -5.29 13.29
N GLU A 529 -34.03 -6.11 14.10
CA GLU A 529 -33.69 -5.74 15.49
C GLU A 529 -32.35 -6.40 15.92
N SER A 530 -31.72 -5.89 16.99
CA SER A 530 -30.34 -6.16 17.41
C SER A 530 -30.10 -7.48 18.16
N LYS A 531 -28.85 -7.96 18.17
CA LYS A 531 -28.35 -8.93 19.16
C LYS A 531 -26.94 -8.60 19.66
N ASP A 532 -26.72 -8.92 20.94
CA ASP A 532 -25.50 -8.61 21.70
C ASP A 532 -24.28 -9.47 21.36
N TYR A 533 -23.12 -8.93 21.75
CA TYR A 533 -21.86 -9.65 21.84
C TYR A 533 -21.95 -10.79 22.86
N ARG A 534 -21.70 -12.04 22.45
CA ARG A 534 -21.34 -13.13 23.36
C ARG A 534 -20.14 -13.90 22.83
N ASP A 535 -19.22 -14.13 23.75
CA ASP A 535 -17.98 -14.86 23.54
C ASP A 535 -18.28 -16.27 23.01
N SER A 536 -17.54 -16.72 22.00
CA SER A 536 -17.78 -17.98 21.29
C SER A 536 -16.44 -18.57 20.87
N GLY A 537 -15.96 -19.55 21.64
CA GLY A 537 -14.69 -20.22 21.39
C GLY A 537 -14.78 -21.26 20.28
N ASP A 538 -13.76 -21.24 19.42
CA ASP A 538 -13.11 -22.38 18.77
C ASP A 538 -14.03 -23.45 18.11
N SER A 539 -14.40 -23.24 16.85
CA SER A 539 -14.99 -24.26 15.97
C SER A 539 -14.75 -24.04 14.45
N ASP A 540 -13.73 -23.27 14.07
CA ASP A 540 -13.37 -23.01 12.66
C ASP A 540 -12.41 -24.09 12.11
N VAL A 541 -12.91 -25.31 11.87
CA VAL A 541 -12.13 -26.43 11.29
C VAL A 541 -12.80 -27.09 10.08
N ASP A 542 -14.14 -27.18 10.04
CA ASP A 542 -14.85 -28.00 9.04
C ASP A 542 -15.15 -27.30 7.70
N SER A 543 -14.79 -26.02 7.52
CA SER A 543 -15.08 -25.28 6.26
C SER A 543 -14.09 -25.59 5.13
N ASP A 544 -12.83 -25.91 5.44
CA ASP A 544 -11.79 -26.17 4.43
C ASP A 544 -12.02 -27.47 3.64
N ALA A 545 -12.66 -28.47 4.26
CA ALA A 545 -12.84 -29.82 3.71
C ALA A 545 -13.60 -29.85 2.36
N ALA A 546 -14.52 -28.91 2.13
CA ALA A 546 -15.26 -28.82 0.88
C ALA A 546 -14.40 -28.36 -0.32
N SER A 547 -13.25 -27.70 -0.08
CA SER A 547 -12.42 -27.08 -1.12
C SER A 547 -11.57 -28.05 -1.94
N TYR A 548 -11.44 -29.32 -1.49
CA TYR A 548 -10.53 -30.30 -2.06
C TYR A 548 -11.06 -31.02 -3.32
N LEU A 549 -12.38 -31.02 -3.55
CA LEU A 549 -13.02 -31.89 -4.54
C LEU A 549 -13.13 -31.32 -5.97
N ASN A 550 -12.92 -30.01 -6.19
CA ASN A 550 -13.13 -29.38 -7.50
C ASN A 550 -11.80 -28.95 -8.18
N VAL A 551 -11.14 -29.90 -8.84
CA VAL A 551 -9.86 -29.67 -9.52
C VAL A 551 -10.07 -29.12 -10.95
N SER A 552 -10.56 -27.90 -11.05
CA SER A 552 -10.72 -27.18 -12.33
C SER A 552 -9.39 -26.65 -12.92
N SER A 553 -8.35 -26.54 -12.08
CA SER A 553 -7.03 -26.02 -12.43
C SER A 553 -5.96 -26.50 -11.45
N LEU A 554 -4.69 -26.45 -11.86
CA LEU A 554 -3.54 -26.85 -11.03
C LEU A 554 -2.58 -25.68 -10.78
N PRO A 555 -2.09 -25.50 -9.54
CA PRO A 555 -0.97 -24.61 -9.23
C PRO A 555 0.33 -25.08 -9.90
N THR A 556 1.25 -24.14 -10.12
CA THR A 556 2.51 -24.36 -10.81
C THR A 556 3.36 -25.38 -10.07
N GLU A 557 3.55 -25.23 -8.76
CA GLU A 557 4.39 -26.14 -7.97
C GLU A 557 3.87 -27.59 -8.00
N VAL A 558 2.55 -27.78 -7.99
CA VAL A 558 1.86 -29.08 -8.10
C VAL A 558 2.06 -29.70 -9.49
N ALA A 559 1.97 -28.91 -10.57
CA ALA A 559 2.27 -29.41 -11.91
C ALA A 559 3.77 -29.73 -12.12
N LEU A 560 4.66 -29.01 -11.45
CA LEU A 560 6.10 -29.29 -11.45
C LEU A 560 6.46 -30.58 -10.68
N VAL A 561 5.66 -31.01 -9.69
CA VAL A 561 5.78 -32.34 -9.07
C VAL A 561 5.52 -33.46 -10.09
N TYR A 562 4.48 -33.33 -10.91
CA TYR A 562 4.17 -34.30 -11.96
C TYR A 562 5.28 -34.37 -13.02
N ASP A 563 5.78 -33.20 -13.45
CA ASP A 563 6.91 -33.10 -14.38
C ASP A 563 8.23 -33.66 -13.78
N ALA A 564 8.45 -33.50 -12.47
CA ALA A 564 9.62 -34.03 -11.76
C ALA A 564 9.65 -35.57 -11.73
N VAL A 565 8.52 -36.22 -11.44
CA VAL A 565 8.40 -37.69 -11.47
C VAL A 565 8.68 -38.20 -12.88
N ARG A 566 8.09 -37.59 -13.91
CA ARG A 566 8.29 -38.00 -15.31
C ARG A 566 9.74 -37.79 -15.78
N LEU A 567 10.39 -36.70 -15.37
CA LEU A 567 11.82 -36.44 -15.63
C LEU A 567 12.71 -37.52 -15.01
N LEU A 568 12.50 -37.84 -13.73
CA LEU A 568 13.25 -38.86 -13.02
C LEU A 568 13.06 -40.25 -13.67
N ALA A 569 11.81 -40.62 -13.97
CA ALA A 569 11.49 -41.89 -14.59
C ALA A 569 12.15 -42.08 -15.97
N THR A 570 12.11 -41.03 -16.81
CA THR A 570 12.79 -41.01 -18.11
C THR A 570 14.31 -41.17 -17.95
N ALA A 571 14.91 -40.43 -17.02
CA ALA A 571 16.33 -40.48 -16.76
C ALA A 571 16.80 -41.84 -16.20
N VAL A 572 15.98 -42.49 -15.37
CA VAL A 572 16.25 -43.82 -14.82
C VAL A 572 16.13 -44.91 -15.88
N ASP A 573 15.13 -44.86 -16.76
CA ASP A 573 14.95 -45.86 -17.81
C ASP A 573 16.07 -45.78 -18.87
N ASP A 574 16.35 -44.59 -19.40
CA ASP A 574 17.40 -44.41 -20.41
C ASP A 574 18.81 -44.72 -19.87
N LEU A 575 19.13 -44.29 -18.64
CA LEU A 575 20.40 -44.64 -18.02
C LEU A 575 20.46 -46.15 -17.70
N GLY A 576 19.36 -46.73 -17.21
CA GLY A 576 19.19 -48.15 -16.89
C GLY A 576 19.40 -49.08 -18.10
N ARG A 577 18.95 -48.65 -19.28
CA ARG A 577 19.22 -49.35 -20.57
C ARG A 577 20.71 -49.42 -20.91
N SER A 578 21.52 -48.48 -20.42
CA SER A 578 22.98 -48.41 -20.68
C SER A 578 23.85 -49.02 -19.58
N ARG A 579 23.40 -48.96 -18.32
CA ARG A 579 24.09 -49.44 -17.12
C ARG A 579 23.04 -49.87 -16.09
N PRO A 580 23.13 -51.06 -15.47
CA PRO A 580 22.25 -51.40 -14.35
C PRO A 580 22.44 -50.40 -13.20
N LEU A 581 21.34 -49.98 -12.59
CA LEU A 581 21.32 -49.04 -11.47
C LEU A 581 20.91 -49.78 -10.20
N GLU A 582 21.87 -50.07 -9.33
CA GLU A 582 21.58 -50.66 -8.01
C GLU A 582 21.27 -49.55 -6.99
N PHE A 583 20.11 -49.63 -6.36
CA PHE A 583 19.67 -48.68 -5.31
C PHE A 583 19.95 -49.29 -3.93
N SER A 584 20.83 -48.65 -3.16
CA SER A 584 21.23 -49.13 -1.82
C SER A 584 20.63 -48.28 -0.69
N PRO A 585 20.19 -48.88 0.43
CA PRO A 585 19.79 -48.13 1.61
C PRO A 585 21.00 -47.43 2.24
N LEU A 586 20.86 -46.13 2.57
CA LEU A 586 21.93 -45.33 3.14
C LEU A 586 21.64 -44.95 4.60
N SER A 587 22.66 -45.08 5.45
CA SER A 587 22.69 -44.45 6.77
C SER A 587 23.06 -42.97 6.63
N CYS A 588 22.51 -42.13 7.49
CA CYS A 588 22.86 -40.70 7.55
C CYS A 588 24.17 -40.49 8.32
N ASP A 589 24.42 -41.38 9.27
CA ASP A 589 25.47 -41.33 10.26
C ASP A 589 26.83 -41.82 9.70
N ASP A 590 26.80 -42.64 8.65
CA ASP A 590 28.00 -43.19 7.98
C ASP A 590 28.45 -42.31 6.79
N GLU A 591 29.73 -42.29 6.43
CA GLU A 591 30.24 -41.62 5.21
C GLU A 591 29.87 -42.33 3.88
N ARG A 592 28.97 -43.32 3.90
CA ARG A 592 28.59 -44.08 2.70
C ARG A 592 27.71 -43.25 1.76
N VAL A 593 28.08 -43.24 0.46
CA VAL A 593 27.42 -42.50 -0.63
C VAL A 593 26.91 -43.43 -1.72
N TRP A 594 25.91 -43.01 -2.49
CA TRP A 594 25.39 -43.79 -3.61
C TRP A 594 26.21 -43.59 -4.90
N GLN A 595 26.98 -44.61 -5.30
CA GLN A 595 27.95 -44.54 -6.40
C GLN A 595 27.36 -44.15 -7.77
N HIS A 596 26.06 -44.42 -8.01
CA HIS A 596 25.41 -44.09 -9.29
C HIS A 596 24.71 -42.71 -9.29
N GLY A 597 24.52 -42.08 -8.14
CA GLY A 597 23.73 -40.85 -8.03
C GLY A 597 24.33 -39.64 -8.74
N SER A 598 25.66 -39.55 -8.79
CA SER A 598 26.38 -38.55 -9.61
C SER A 598 26.14 -38.72 -11.11
N ALA A 599 26.02 -39.96 -11.59
CA ALA A 599 25.69 -40.25 -12.99
C ALA A 599 24.21 -39.93 -13.29
N LEU A 600 23.28 -40.31 -12.41
CA LEU A 600 21.86 -40.02 -12.58
C LEU A 600 21.58 -38.50 -12.53
N ALA A 601 22.11 -37.78 -11.54
CA ALA A 601 21.93 -36.32 -11.44
C ALA A 601 22.50 -35.60 -12.67
N LYS A 602 23.65 -36.02 -13.19
CA LYS A 602 24.22 -35.46 -14.43
C LYS A 602 23.37 -35.80 -15.66
N TYR A 603 22.78 -36.99 -15.73
CA TYR A 603 21.92 -37.39 -16.85
C TYR A 603 20.59 -36.63 -16.83
N MET A 604 19.93 -36.50 -15.67
CA MET A 604 18.69 -35.73 -15.50
C MET A 604 18.80 -34.27 -15.97
N LYS A 605 19.97 -33.64 -15.82
CA LYS A 605 20.23 -32.27 -16.33
C LYS A 605 20.35 -32.21 -17.86
N TRP A 606 20.73 -33.32 -18.51
CA TRP A 606 20.89 -33.40 -19.96
C TRP A 606 19.61 -33.82 -20.69
N VAL A 607 18.77 -34.62 -20.04
CA VAL A 607 17.45 -35.04 -20.54
C VAL A 607 16.59 -33.83 -20.93
N GLN A 608 15.89 -33.95 -22.07
CA GLN A 608 14.96 -32.94 -22.55
C GLN A 608 13.58 -33.58 -22.64
N LEU A 609 12.61 -33.02 -21.91
CA LEU A 609 11.26 -33.58 -21.75
C LEU A 609 10.21 -32.51 -22.08
N SER A 610 9.04 -32.93 -22.56
CA SER A 610 7.86 -32.08 -22.63
C SER A 610 6.83 -32.52 -21.59
N GLY A 611 6.52 -31.63 -20.66
CA GLY A 611 5.62 -31.84 -19.52
C GLY A 611 4.45 -30.86 -19.50
N LEU A 612 3.75 -30.82 -18.35
CA LEU A 612 2.64 -29.89 -18.09
C LEU A 612 3.09 -28.42 -18.16
N SER A 613 4.31 -28.15 -17.71
CA SER A 613 4.97 -26.85 -17.81
C SER A 613 5.65 -26.59 -19.17
N GLY A 614 5.32 -27.37 -20.20
CA GLY A 614 5.92 -27.26 -21.53
C GLY A 614 7.30 -27.92 -21.63
N LEU A 615 8.21 -27.30 -22.39
CA LEU A 615 9.55 -27.85 -22.60
C LEU A 615 10.43 -27.69 -21.34
N ILE A 616 11.09 -28.78 -20.95
CA ILE A 616 11.98 -28.88 -19.79
C ILE A 616 13.39 -29.13 -20.31
N ARG A 617 14.31 -28.23 -19.93
CA ARG A 617 15.75 -28.26 -20.20
C ARG A 617 16.46 -27.59 -19.02
N PHE A 618 17.66 -28.04 -18.68
CA PHE A 618 18.47 -27.45 -17.62
C PHE A 618 19.78 -26.85 -18.16
N ASP A 619 20.46 -26.09 -17.31
CA ASP A 619 21.89 -25.80 -17.45
C ASP A 619 22.75 -26.81 -16.66
N GLU A 620 24.07 -26.60 -16.65
CA GLU A 620 25.03 -27.48 -15.97
C GLU A 620 24.87 -27.45 -14.43
N ALA A 621 24.41 -26.32 -13.88
CA ALA A 621 24.12 -26.17 -12.47
C ALA A 621 22.88 -26.98 -12.07
N GLY A 622 21.85 -27.02 -12.92
CA GLY A 622 20.58 -27.70 -12.64
C GLY A 622 19.37 -26.75 -12.59
N PHE A 623 19.51 -25.51 -13.07
CA PHE A 623 18.41 -24.56 -13.18
C PHE A 623 17.76 -24.65 -14.55
N ARG A 624 16.44 -24.40 -14.60
CA ARG A 624 15.68 -24.51 -15.84
C ARG A 624 16.00 -23.39 -16.86
N LYS A 625 16.28 -23.81 -18.10
CA LYS A 625 16.69 -22.98 -19.23
C LYS A 625 15.66 -23.02 -20.36
N ASP A 626 15.71 -22.03 -21.28
CA ASP A 626 14.81 -21.90 -22.44
C ASP A 626 13.31 -21.90 -22.07
N VAL A 627 12.97 -21.35 -20.89
CA VAL A 627 11.58 -21.21 -20.42
C VAL A 627 10.80 -20.27 -21.34
N ALA A 628 9.60 -20.71 -21.74
CA ALA A 628 8.60 -19.88 -22.41
C ALA A 628 7.41 -19.67 -21.48
N LEU A 629 6.85 -18.45 -21.47
CA LEU A 629 5.73 -18.05 -20.60
C LEU A 629 4.61 -17.45 -21.43
N ASP A 630 3.37 -17.75 -21.09
CA ASP A 630 2.22 -17.06 -21.67
C ASP A 630 1.99 -15.72 -20.95
N VAL A 631 1.64 -14.68 -21.69
CA VAL A 631 1.14 -13.42 -21.13
C VAL A 631 -0.39 -13.51 -21.11
N ILE A 632 -0.97 -13.37 -19.92
CA ILE A 632 -2.42 -13.44 -19.70
C ILE A 632 -2.97 -12.12 -19.16
N GLU A 633 -4.23 -11.83 -19.48
CA GLU A 633 -4.91 -10.59 -19.12
C GLU A 633 -6.39 -10.86 -18.79
N LEU A 634 -6.90 -10.22 -17.73
CA LEU A 634 -8.30 -10.34 -17.32
C LEU A 634 -9.18 -9.49 -18.22
N THR A 635 -10.07 -10.15 -18.94
CA THR A 635 -11.12 -9.52 -19.76
C THR A 635 -12.49 -9.76 -19.13
N LYS A 636 -13.54 -9.10 -19.65
CA LYS A 636 -14.93 -9.37 -19.24
C LYS A 636 -15.34 -10.84 -19.41
N ALA A 637 -14.73 -11.56 -20.37
CA ALA A 637 -14.96 -12.99 -20.58
C ALA A 637 -14.16 -13.91 -19.63
N GLY A 638 -13.17 -13.38 -18.90
CA GLY A 638 -12.22 -14.14 -18.10
C GLY A 638 -10.76 -13.89 -18.51
N LEU A 639 -9.84 -14.70 -17.97
CA LEU A 639 -8.41 -14.63 -18.27
C LEU A 639 -8.12 -15.14 -19.68
N MET A 640 -7.64 -14.25 -20.55
CA MET A 640 -7.30 -14.56 -21.95
C MET A 640 -5.80 -14.46 -22.20
N LYS A 641 -5.28 -15.31 -23.09
CA LYS A 641 -3.89 -15.30 -23.56
C LYS A 641 -3.71 -14.18 -24.59
N VAL A 642 -2.86 -13.20 -24.29
CA VAL A 642 -2.64 -12.00 -25.12
C VAL A 642 -1.26 -11.95 -25.76
N GLY A 643 -0.35 -12.83 -25.35
CA GLY A 643 0.99 -12.95 -25.93
C GLY A 643 1.78 -14.14 -25.39
N ARG A 644 3.03 -14.27 -25.85
CA ARG A 644 4.00 -15.26 -25.38
C ARG A 644 5.39 -14.63 -25.25
N TRP A 645 6.06 -14.90 -24.14
CA TRP A 645 7.44 -14.53 -23.89
C TRP A 645 8.38 -15.74 -24.02
N SER A 646 9.59 -15.49 -24.53
CA SER A 646 10.67 -16.46 -24.74
C SER A 646 12.00 -15.80 -24.42
N GLY A 647 12.87 -16.49 -23.67
CA GLY A 647 14.17 -15.94 -23.23
C GLY A 647 15.15 -15.57 -24.35
N LYS A 648 14.86 -15.90 -25.62
CA LYS A 648 15.66 -15.55 -26.80
C LYS A 648 14.98 -14.51 -27.71
N GLU A 649 13.66 -14.49 -27.75
CA GLU A 649 12.85 -13.71 -28.71
C GLU A 649 12.15 -12.51 -28.04
N GLY A 650 12.18 -12.42 -26.71
CA GLY A 650 11.49 -11.38 -25.95
C GLY A 650 10.00 -11.66 -25.80
N VAL A 651 9.18 -10.60 -25.70
CA VAL A 651 7.72 -10.72 -25.69
C VAL A 651 7.16 -10.53 -27.10
N SER A 652 6.30 -11.45 -27.50
CA SER A 652 5.42 -11.34 -28.67
C SER A 652 3.98 -11.18 -28.19
N PHE A 653 3.29 -10.12 -28.59
CA PHE A 653 1.86 -9.98 -28.32
C PHE A 653 1.06 -10.52 -29.51
N SER A 654 0.14 -11.45 -29.22
CA SER A 654 -0.75 -12.05 -30.21
C SER A 654 -1.91 -11.13 -30.60
N ARG A 655 -2.09 -10.01 -29.88
CA ARG A 655 -2.91 -8.90 -30.34
C ARG A 655 -2.36 -8.39 -31.67
N ILE A 656 -3.13 -8.52 -32.75
CA ILE A 656 -3.02 -7.60 -33.89
C ILE A 656 -3.17 -6.21 -33.29
N HIS A 657 -2.06 -5.47 -33.19
CA HIS A 657 -2.07 -4.15 -32.61
C HIS A 657 -2.89 -3.27 -33.54
N SER A 658 -4.10 -2.90 -33.11
CA SER A 658 -5.06 -2.10 -33.86
C SER A 658 -4.52 -0.67 -33.99
N SER A 659 -3.58 -0.54 -34.92
CA SER A 659 -2.86 0.67 -35.32
C SER A 659 -3.75 1.65 -36.09
N GLN A 660 -5.06 1.40 -36.09
CA GLN A 660 -6.11 2.41 -36.21
C GLN A 660 -6.03 3.42 -35.06
N ARG A 661 -5.10 4.37 -35.18
CA ARG A 661 -5.54 5.75 -35.10
C ARG A 661 -6.53 5.97 -36.24
N ASN A 662 -7.62 6.68 -35.94
CA ASN A 662 -8.77 6.91 -36.83
C ASN A 662 -9.63 5.63 -36.98
N LEU A 663 -10.93 5.62 -36.68
CA LEU A 663 -11.82 6.72 -36.27
C LEU A 663 -12.37 6.48 -34.86
N SER A 664 -12.54 7.56 -34.08
CA SER A 664 -13.50 7.53 -32.98
C SER A 664 -14.92 7.49 -33.58
N PRO A 665 -15.91 6.80 -32.99
CA PRO A 665 -17.29 6.81 -33.51
C PRO A 665 -17.97 8.19 -33.44
N LEU A 666 -17.33 9.16 -32.76
CA LEU A 666 -17.70 10.58 -32.75
C LEU A 666 -17.10 11.39 -33.92
N SER A 667 -16.00 10.93 -34.55
CA SER A 667 -15.32 11.75 -35.55
C SER A 667 -16.19 11.99 -36.79
N ASN A 668 -16.23 13.25 -37.23
CA ASN A 668 -17.18 13.80 -38.23
C ASN A 668 -18.68 13.83 -37.82
N ARG A 669 -19.04 13.63 -36.54
CA ARG A 669 -20.40 13.94 -36.03
C ARG A 669 -20.49 15.35 -35.45
N THR A 670 -21.69 15.93 -35.52
CA THR A 670 -22.08 17.17 -34.84
C THR A 670 -22.96 16.85 -33.63
N LEU A 671 -22.50 17.10 -32.40
CA LEU A 671 -23.29 16.88 -31.19
C LEU A 671 -23.98 18.18 -30.72
N VAL A 672 -25.25 18.08 -30.31
CA VAL A 672 -25.99 19.18 -29.68
C VAL A 672 -25.64 19.23 -28.19
N ALA A 673 -25.06 20.34 -27.75
CA ALA A 673 -24.65 20.55 -26.37
C ALA A 673 -25.53 21.64 -25.71
N THR A 674 -26.32 21.27 -24.70
CA THR A 674 -27.12 22.24 -23.92
C THR A 674 -26.32 22.82 -22.75
N THR A 675 -26.59 24.08 -22.40
CA THR A 675 -25.93 24.83 -21.33
C THR A 675 -26.85 25.90 -20.72
N VAL A 676 -26.46 26.46 -19.58
CA VAL A 676 -27.14 27.57 -18.89
C VAL A 676 -26.16 28.75 -18.74
N LEU A 677 -26.67 29.98 -18.85
CA LEU A 677 -25.85 31.19 -18.67
C LEU A 677 -25.46 31.38 -17.19
N ALA A 678 -24.24 30.98 -16.85
CA ALA A 678 -23.66 31.12 -15.52
C ALA A 678 -22.16 31.46 -15.63
N ALA A 679 -21.73 32.56 -15.02
CA ALA A 679 -20.33 32.98 -15.02
C ALA A 679 -19.52 32.20 -13.95
N PRO A 680 -18.31 31.67 -14.26
CA PRO A 680 -17.54 31.78 -15.51
C PRO A 680 -17.82 30.69 -16.56
N TYR A 681 -18.77 29.78 -16.33
CA TYR A 681 -18.93 28.53 -17.08
C TYR A 681 -19.38 28.74 -18.52
N ALA A 682 -20.46 29.50 -18.72
CA ALA A 682 -20.96 29.93 -20.03
C ALA A 682 -21.53 31.35 -19.92
N MET A 683 -21.02 32.24 -20.78
CA MET A 683 -21.33 33.66 -20.83
C MET A 683 -21.49 34.10 -22.29
N LEU A 684 -22.27 35.15 -22.54
CA LEU A 684 -22.33 35.80 -23.86
C LEU A 684 -21.16 36.79 -23.99
N LYS A 685 -20.52 36.81 -25.15
CA LYS A 685 -19.45 37.79 -25.43
C LYS A 685 -20.02 39.20 -25.62
N PRO A 686 -19.42 40.25 -25.02
CA PRO A 686 -19.82 41.64 -25.21
C PRO A 686 -19.21 42.23 -26.50
N SER A 687 -19.38 41.55 -27.64
CA SER A 687 -18.85 42.01 -28.93
C SER A 687 -19.86 42.90 -29.66
N GLU A 688 -19.36 43.91 -30.38
CA GLU A 688 -20.15 44.77 -31.27
C GLU A 688 -20.48 44.08 -32.61
N GLU A 689 -19.83 42.95 -32.93
CA GLU A 689 -20.12 42.14 -34.11
C GLU A 689 -21.30 41.18 -33.88
N ASN A 690 -22.13 40.99 -34.90
CA ASN A 690 -23.16 39.94 -34.94
C ASN A 690 -22.50 38.54 -35.06
N LEU A 691 -21.94 38.05 -33.95
CA LEU A 691 -21.42 36.70 -33.84
C LEU A 691 -22.57 35.69 -33.95
N GLU A 692 -22.39 34.64 -34.75
CA GLU A 692 -23.39 33.57 -34.89
C GLU A 692 -22.92 32.22 -34.30
N GLY A 693 -23.87 31.28 -34.18
CA GLY A 693 -23.62 29.91 -33.73
C GLY A 693 -22.93 29.84 -32.36
N ASN A 694 -21.84 29.05 -32.30
CA ASN A 694 -21.04 28.84 -31.10
C ASN A 694 -20.19 30.06 -30.71
N SER A 695 -19.86 30.94 -31.66
CA SER A 695 -18.87 32.00 -31.46
C SER A 695 -19.35 33.08 -30.48
N ARG A 696 -20.67 33.19 -30.28
CA ARG A 696 -21.35 34.04 -29.28
C ARG A 696 -20.96 33.73 -27.84
N PHE A 697 -20.57 32.49 -27.54
CA PHE A 697 -20.36 32.01 -26.18
C PHE A 697 -18.87 31.98 -25.81
N GLU A 698 -18.60 32.27 -24.54
CA GLU A 698 -17.31 32.05 -23.90
C GLU A 698 -17.48 31.57 -22.46
N GLY A 699 -16.38 31.14 -21.83
CA GLY A 699 -16.38 30.63 -20.47
C GLY A 699 -15.63 29.31 -20.31
N PHE A 700 -15.49 28.87 -19.07
CA PHE A 700 -14.77 27.65 -18.70
C PHE A 700 -15.36 26.40 -19.37
N SER A 701 -16.67 26.23 -19.35
CA SER A 701 -17.34 25.05 -19.90
C SER A 701 -17.34 25.06 -21.43
N VAL A 702 -17.39 26.25 -22.05
CA VAL A 702 -17.26 26.43 -23.50
C VAL A 702 -15.83 26.08 -23.97
N ASP A 703 -14.81 26.50 -23.22
CA ASP A 703 -13.41 26.09 -23.47
C ASP A 703 -13.19 24.60 -23.24
N LEU A 704 -13.76 24.03 -22.16
CA LEU A 704 -13.68 22.60 -21.85
C LEU A 704 -14.30 21.74 -22.96
N LEU A 705 -15.52 22.07 -23.41
CA LEU A 705 -16.17 21.36 -24.52
C LEU A 705 -15.33 21.46 -25.79
N ARG A 706 -14.71 22.61 -26.08
CA ARG A 706 -13.84 22.78 -27.26
C ARG A 706 -12.58 21.93 -27.20
N GLU A 707 -12.00 21.71 -26.02
CA GLU A 707 -10.85 20.83 -25.83
C GLU A 707 -11.23 19.34 -25.87
N ILE A 708 -12.41 18.96 -25.35
CA ILE A 708 -12.97 17.61 -25.49
C ILE A 708 -13.26 17.30 -26.97
N ALA A 709 -13.91 18.23 -27.69
CA ALA A 709 -14.18 18.16 -29.12
C ALA A 709 -12.90 17.98 -29.94
N LYS A 710 -11.86 18.78 -29.63
CA LYS A 710 -10.53 18.66 -30.23
C LYS A 710 -9.82 17.34 -29.93
N SER A 711 -10.02 16.77 -28.73
CA SER A 711 -9.43 15.49 -28.31
C SER A 711 -10.08 14.28 -29.00
N LEU A 712 -11.40 14.33 -29.22
CA LEU A 712 -12.19 13.20 -29.77
C LEU A 712 -12.56 13.33 -31.25
N GLY A 713 -12.39 14.51 -31.86
CA GLY A 713 -12.57 14.74 -33.30
C GLY A 713 -14.00 15.07 -33.75
N PHE A 714 -14.88 15.51 -32.86
CA PHE A 714 -16.27 15.90 -33.20
C PHE A 714 -16.44 17.42 -33.32
N ALA A 715 -17.47 17.82 -34.06
CA ALA A 715 -18.01 19.17 -34.04
C ALA A 715 -19.20 19.23 -33.06
N PHE A 716 -19.56 20.42 -32.57
CA PHE A 716 -20.72 20.58 -31.69
C PHE A 716 -21.49 21.87 -32.01
N THR A 717 -22.75 21.93 -31.58
CA THR A 717 -23.57 23.15 -31.58
C THR A 717 -24.05 23.43 -30.17
N LEU A 718 -23.65 24.58 -29.61
CA LEU A 718 -24.05 25.00 -28.28
C LEU A 718 -25.46 25.63 -28.32
N ARG A 719 -26.36 25.15 -27.46
CA ARG A 719 -27.70 25.71 -27.23
C ARG A 719 -27.83 26.15 -25.78
N LEU A 720 -28.72 27.10 -25.53
CA LEU A 720 -29.17 27.43 -24.17
C LEU A 720 -30.41 26.59 -23.86
N ALA A 721 -30.50 26.10 -22.62
CA ALA A 721 -31.70 25.42 -22.13
C ALA A 721 -32.93 26.32 -22.22
N LYS A 722 -34.06 25.80 -22.72
CA LYS A 722 -35.28 26.57 -23.06
C LYS A 722 -35.82 27.41 -21.89
N ASP A 723 -35.72 26.90 -20.68
CA ASP A 723 -36.21 27.53 -19.43
C ASP A 723 -35.10 28.23 -18.63
N GLY A 724 -33.84 28.18 -19.11
CA GLY A 724 -32.67 28.70 -18.41
C GLY A 724 -32.24 27.93 -17.15
N GLN A 725 -32.74 26.72 -16.91
CA GLN A 725 -32.51 25.97 -15.66
C GLN A 725 -31.62 24.72 -15.84
N HIS A 726 -30.92 24.35 -14.78
CA HIS A 726 -30.14 23.10 -14.71
C HIS A 726 -31.01 21.84 -14.69
N GLY A 727 -32.29 21.98 -14.40
CA GLY A 727 -33.28 20.89 -14.35
C GLY A 727 -33.56 20.35 -12.95
N LYS A 728 -34.86 20.22 -12.65
CA LYS A 728 -35.44 19.72 -11.40
C LYS A 728 -36.60 18.79 -11.77
N TYR A 729 -36.86 17.76 -10.96
CA TYR A 729 -38.08 16.96 -11.05
C TYR A 729 -39.29 17.76 -10.52
N ASP A 730 -40.37 17.80 -11.29
CA ASP A 730 -41.66 18.35 -10.85
C ASP A 730 -42.65 17.21 -10.56
N PRO A 731 -43.02 16.98 -9.28
CA PRO A 731 -44.01 15.97 -8.92
C PRO A 731 -45.42 16.24 -9.46
N ALA A 732 -45.75 17.45 -9.90
CA ALA A 732 -47.08 17.79 -10.41
C ALA A 732 -47.26 17.46 -11.91
N THR A 733 -46.16 17.38 -12.67
CA THR A 733 -46.17 17.04 -14.11
C THR A 733 -45.43 15.75 -14.45
N GLU A 734 -44.87 15.06 -13.45
CA GLU A 734 -44.05 13.85 -13.54
C GLU A 734 -42.85 13.97 -14.51
N LYS A 735 -42.39 15.20 -14.75
CA LYS A 735 -41.33 15.53 -15.71
C LYS A 735 -40.12 16.19 -15.06
N TRP A 736 -38.98 16.08 -15.76
CA TRP A 736 -37.77 16.85 -15.49
C TRP A 736 -37.75 18.11 -16.34
N THR A 737 -37.42 19.24 -15.72
CA THR A 737 -37.19 20.52 -16.41
C THR A 737 -35.74 20.69 -16.89
N GLY A 738 -35.43 21.80 -17.54
CA GLY A 738 -34.09 22.25 -17.88
C GLY A 738 -33.21 21.27 -18.65
N MET A 739 -31.89 21.43 -18.50
CA MET A 739 -30.90 20.59 -19.18
C MET A 739 -31.09 19.08 -18.98
N ILE A 740 -31.66 18.64 -17.85
CA ILE A 740 -31.95 17.21 -17.60
C ILE A 740 -33.15 16.75 -18.45
N GLY A 741 -34.21 17.56 -18.54
CA GLY A 741 -35.35 17.31 -19.42
C GLY A 741 -34.93 17.19 -20.89
N GLU A 742 -34.11 18.14 -21.38
CA GLU A 742 -33.63 18.14 -22.78
C GLU A 742 -32.77 16.92 -23.14
N LEU A 743 -32.09 16.28 -22.18
CA LEU A 743 -31.38 15.01 -22.38
C LEU A 743 -32.32 13.79 -22.42
N LEU A 744 -33.40 13.81 -21.63
CA LEU A 744 -34.39 12.73 -21.56
C LEU A 744 -35.33 12.74 -22.78
N GLU A 745 -35.71 13.94 -23.25
CA GLU A 745 -36.49 14.14 -24.48
C GLU A 745 -35.63 14.09 -25.76
N GLN A 746 -34.33 13.78 -25.64
CA GLN A 746 -33.34 13.63 -26.72
C GLN A 746 -33.18 14.87 -27.63
N GLU A 747 -33.43 16.07 -27.10
CA GLU A 747 -33.21 17.34 -27.79
C GLU A 747 -31.74 17.80 -27.75
N ALA A 748 -30.94 17.23 -26.84
CA ALA A 748 -29.50 17.42 -26.72
C ALA A 748 -28.75 16.08 -26.54
N ASP A 749 -27.54 15.97 -27.09
CA ASP A 749 -26.66 14.80 -26.95
C ASP A 749 -25.87 14.81 -25.62
N LEU A 750 -25.61 16.01 -25.08
CA LEU A 750 -24.90 16.22 -23.81
C LEU A 750 -25.27 17.56 -23.17
N ALA A 751 -25.19 17.64 -21.85
CA ALA A 751 -25.33 18.87 -21.08
C ALA A 751 -24.02 19.22 -20.38
N ILE A 752 -23.57 20.47 -20.53
CA ILE A 752 -22.33 20.96 -19.90
C ILE A 752 -22.52 22.37 -19.33
N GLY A 753 -22.06 22.58 -18.10
CA GLY A 753 -22.26 23.79 -17.32
C GLY A 753 -21.89 23.53 -15.87
N ASP A 754 -22.29 24.40 -14.94
CA ASP A 754 -22.26 24.19 -13.50
C ASP A 754 -23.32 23.17 -13.02
N LEU A 755 -23.39 22.02 -13.69
CA LEU A 755 -24.35 20.96 -13.41
C LEU A 755 -23.85 20.07 -12.27
N THR A 756 -24.27 20.38 -11.04
CA THR A 756 -23.99 19.56 -9.85
C THR A 756 -24.47 18.11 -10.06
N ILE A 757 -23.59 17.13 -9.87
CA ILE A 757 -23.98 15.71 -9.81
C ILE A 757 -24.79 15.48 -8.53
N THR A 758 -25.97 14.87 -8.64
CA THR A 758 -26.85 14.52 -7.52
C THR A 758 -27.48 13.15 -7.74
N TYR A 759 -27.86 12.47 -6.66
CA TYR A 759 -28.45 11.12 -6.70
C TYR A 759 -29.69 11.04 -7.63
N GLU A 760 -30.63 11.97 -7.47
CA GLU A 760 -31.85 12.08 -8.29
C GLU A 760 -31.54 12.23 -9.80
N ARG A 761 -30.43 12.90 -10.15
CA ARG A 761 -30.03 13.10 -11.55
C ARG A 761 -29.29 11.89 -12.13
N GLU A 762 -28.38 11.27 -11.38
CA GLU A 762 -27.67 10.05 -11.82
C GLU A 762 -28.63 8.84 -12.00
N GLN A 763 -29.81 8.87 -11.37
CA GLN A 763 -30.88 7.89 -11.62
C GLN A 763 -31.50 7.97 -13.02
N VAL A 764 -31.39 9.13 -13.71
CA VAL A 764 -32.05 9.36 -15.01
C VAL A 764 -31.09 9.72 -16.15
N VAL A 765 -29.92 10.30 -15.86
CA VAL A 765 -28.88 10.63 -16.85
C VAL A 765 -27.50 10.16 -16.39
N ASP A 766 -26.66 9.80 -17.37
CA ASP A 766 -25.30 9.30 -17.17
C ASP A 766 -24.30 10.47 -17.03
N PHE A 767 -23.59 10.59 -15.90
CA PHE A 767 -22.53 11.60 -15.75
C PHE A 767 -21.12 11.10 -16.11
N THR A 768 -20.24 11.98 -16.57
CA THR A 768 -18.79 11.74 -16.49
C THR A 768 -18.31 11.75 -15.04
N MET A 769 -17.08 11.29 -14.80
CA MET A 769 -16.35 11.66 -13.59
C MET A 769 -16.36 13.20 -13.42
N PRO A 770 -16.40 13.72 -12.19
CA PRO A 770 -16.46 15.16 -11.95
C PRO A 770 -15.17 15.86 -12.43
N TRP A 771 -15.32 16.84 -13.32
CA TRP A 771 -14.21 17.62 -13.87
C TRP A 771 -13.78 18.77 -12.94
N MET A 772 -14.61 19.10 -11.95
CA MET A 772 -14.28 20.01 -10.85
C MET A 772 -14.96 19.57 -9.55
N ASN A 773 -14.18 19.39 -8.50
CA ASN A 773 -14.68 19.13 -7.14
C ASN A 773 -14.91 20.46 -6.39
N LEU A 774 -15.98 20.50 -5.61
CA LEU A 774 -16.50 21.68 -4.91
C LEU A 774 -17.39 21.27 -3.73
N GLY A 775 -18.04 22.24 -3.09
CA GLY A 775 -19.09 22.00 -2.09
C GLY A 775 -19.83 23.29 -1.76
N ILE A 776 -20.94 23.20 -1.03
CA ILE A 776 -21.64 24.36 -0.47
C ILE A 776 -20.69 25.05 0.54
N SER A 777 -20.62 26.36 0.49
CA SER A 777 -19.92 27.17 1.50
C SER A 777 -20.61 28.53 1.67
N ILE A 778 -20.12 29.36 2.60
CA ILE A 778 -20.80 30.58 3.02
C ILE A 778 -20.15 31.80 2.36
N LEU A 779 -20.91 32.51 1.52
CA LEU A 779 -20.55 33.84 1.04
C LEU A 779 -20.98 34.89 2.07
N TYR A 780 -20.03 35.68 2.56
CA TYR A 780 -20.28 36.74 3.54
C TYR A 780 -19.49 38.01 3.22
N ARG A 781 -19.86 39.12 3.86
CA ARG A 781 -19.18 40.40 3.70
C ARG A 781 -17.92 40.45 4.57
N ARG A 782 -16.81 40.90 3.99
CA ARG A 782 -15.53 41.09 4.70
C ARG A 782 -15.71 42.08 5.85
N VAL A 783 -15.21 41.72 7.03
CA VAL A 783 -15.22 42.60 8.20
C VAL A 783 -14.20 43.72 8.00
N ASN A 784 -14.68 44.97 7.93
CA ASN A 784 -13.80 46.13 7.93
C ASN A 784 -13.22 46.38 9.34
N ARG A 785 -12.01 46.94 9.42
CA ARG A 785 -11.44 47.45 10.67
C ARG A 785 -12.43 48.44 11.30
N ARG A 786 -12.81 48.20 12.56
CA ARG A 786 -13.52 49.21 13.37
C ARG A 786 -12.50 50.17 13.96
N ALA A 787 -12.84 51.45 14.05
CA ALA A 787 -12.03 52.40 14.81
C ALA A 787 -11.97 51.96 16.29
N PRO A 788 -10.84 52.16 17.00
CA PRO A 788 -10.75 51.85 18.41
C PRO A 788 -11.70 52.72 19.24
N ASN A 789 -12.25 52.16 20.31
CA ASN A 789 -13.07 52.92 21.27
C ASN A 789 -12.22 53.96 22.00
N PHE A 790 -12.82 55.08 22.43
CA PHE A 790 -12.12 56.18 23.11
C PHE A 790 -11.27 55.72 24.32
N PHE A 791 -11.77 54.75 25.11
CA PHE A 791 -11.07 54.19 26.27
C PHE A 791 -10.15 52.99 25.94
N SER A 792 -9.75 52.79 24.68
CA SER A 792 -8.91 51.65 24.28
C SER A 792 -7.54 51.61 24.97
N PHE A 793 -7.09 52.70 25.58
CA PHE A 793 -5.86 52.75 26.38
C PHE A 793 -5.99 52.04 27.74
N MET A 794 -7.20 51.85 28.28
CA MET A 794 -7.41 51.11 29.54
C MET A 794 -7.44 49.58 29.34
N ALA A 795 -7.67 49.12 28.10
CA ALA A 795 -7.81 47.70 27.73
C ALA A 795 -6.59 46.78 27.96
N PRO A 796 -5.32 47.23 28.08
CA PRO A 796 -4.18 46.34 28.39
C PRO A 796 -4.22 45.64 29.76
N LEU A 797 -5.13 46.04 30.64
CA LEU A 797 -5.43 45.39 31.93
C LEU A 797 -6.95 45.25 32.10
N SER A 798 -7.42 44.21 32.80
CA SER A 798 -8.85 44.07 33.08
C SER A 798 -9.33 45.12 34.09
N LEU A 799 -10.64 45.39 34.09
CA LEU A 799 -11.26 46.32 35.04
C LEU A 799 -11.04 45.86 36.50
N ASP A 800 -11.00 44.56 36.75
CA ASP A 800 -10.72 43.97 38.06
C ASP A 800 -9.30 44.32 38.52
N VAL A 801 -8.30 44.25 37.63
CA VAL A 801 -6.92 44.67 37.94
C VAL A 801 -6.84 46.15 38.26
N TRP A 802 -7.59 47.02 37.55
CA TRP A 802 -7.69 48.43 37.89
C TRP A 802 -8.31 48.66 39.28
N LEU A 803 -9.34 47.90 39.66
CA LEU A 803 -9.93 47.93 41.00
C LEU A 803 -8.95 47.42 42.08
N TYR A 804 -8.17 46.37 41.80
CA TYR A 804 -7.13 45.89 42.71
C TYR A 804 -5.97 46.89 42.88
N ILE A 805 -5.56 47.59 41.82
CA ILE A 805 -4.59 48.71 41.94
C ILE A 805 -5.16 49.83 42.82
N ALA A 806 -6.41 50.24 42.60
CA ALA A 806 -7.04 51.33 43.36
C ALA A 806 -7.24 50.98 44.85
N THR A 807 -7.59 49.73 45.17
CA THR A 807 -7.75 49.27 46.56
C THR A 807 -6.40 49.05 47.25
N ALA A 808 -5.40 48.48 46.55
CA ALA A 808 -4.04 48.37 47.08
C ALA A 808 -3.40 49.74 47.34
N TYR A 809 -3.61 50.71 46.45
CA TYR A 809 -3.20 52.11 46.61
C TYR A 809 -3.71 52.70 47.94
N LEU A 810 -5.03 52.64 48.20
CA LEU A 810 -5.62 53.15 49.44
C LEU A 810 -5.10 52.40 50.68
N ALA A 811 -5.01 51.07 50.61
CA ALA A 811 -4.53 50.25 51.72
C ALA A 811 -3.07 50.57 52.11
N VAL A 812 -2.18 50.74 51.12
CA VAL A 812 -0.76 51.07 51.36
C VAL A 812 -0.60 52.50 51.88
N SER A 813 -1.36 53.49 51.38
CA SER A 813 -1.33 54.85 51.93
C SER A 813 -1.83 54.92 53.38
N LEU A 814 -2.87 54.16 53.73
CA LEU A 814 -3.37 54.04 55.11
C LEU A 814 -2.34 53.34 56.02
N LEU A 815 -1.74 52.24 55.56
CA LEU A 815 -0.71 51.52 56.32
C LEU A 815 0.55 52.36 56.53
N LEU A 816 0.99 53.12 55.52
CA LEU A 816 2.12 54.05 55.63
C LEU A 816 1.83 55.17 56.64
N HIS A 817 0.62 55.75 56.60
CA HIS A 817 0.18 56.74 57.57
C HIS A 817 0.18 56.18 59.01
N TRP A 818 -0.33 54.96 59.19
CA TRP A 818 -0.40 54.31 60.51
C TRP A 818 0.99 53.95 61.07
N LEU A 819 1.85 53.33 60.26
CA LEU A 819 3.24 53.02 60.65
C LEU A 819 4.06 54.27 60.98
N ALA A 820 3.87 55.36 60.25
CA ALA A 820 4.53 56.64 60.52
C ALA A 820 4.03 57.37 61.76
N ARG A 821 2.85 57.00 62.31
CA ARG A 821 2.36 57.49 63.62
C ARG A 821 2.84 56.63 64.78
N ILE A 822 3.10 55.35 64.57
CA ILE A 822 3.58 54.42 65.62
C ILE A 822 5.12 54.45 65.76
N THR A 823 5.85 54.73 64.67
CA THR A 823 7.32 54.67 64.68
C THR A 823 7.93 56.02 65.07
N PRO A 824 8.51 56.19 66.28
CA PRO A 824 9.01 57.50 66.75
C PRO A 824 10.21 58.03 65.95
N TYR A 825 10.84 57.20 65.12
CA TYR A 825 11.94 57.56 64.21
C TYR A 825 11.48 58.25 62.90
N GLU A 826 10.18 58.35 62.63
CA GLU A 826 9.64 59.19 61.53
C GLU A 826 9.23 60.59 61.99
N ASP A 827 9.04 60.80 63.29
CA ASP A 827 8.68 62.12 63.80
C ASP A 827 9.91 63.01 63.95
N LYS A 828 9.86 64.18 63.30
CA LYS A 828 10.90 65.21 63.38
C LYS A 828 10.92 65.92 64.73
N SER A 829 9.90 65.75 65.57
CA SER A 829 9.87 66.30 66.94
C SER A 829 11.02 65.83 67.83
N ASN A 830 11.63 64.67 67.52
CA ASN A 830 12.74 64.09 68.29
C ASN A 830 14.14 64.53 67.80
N ASP A 831 14.27 65.25 66.68
CA ASP A 831 15.55 65.86 66.28
C ASP A 831 15.85 67.05 67.23
N LYS A 832 16.63 66.81 68.28
CA LYS A 832 17.01 67.80 69.30
C LYS A 832 17.87 68.94 68.73
N GLY A 833 17.25 69.93 68.10
CA GLY A 833 17.96 71.12 67.61
C GLY A 833 17.17 72.14 66.79
N SER A 834 15.89 71.92 66.48
CA SER A 834 15.10 72.85 65.65
C SER A 834 13.83 73.34 66.34
N GLU A 835 13.89 74.54 66.94
CA GLU A 835 12.69 75.26 67.38
C GLU A 835 11.97 75.85 66.16
N GLY A 836 10.72 75.41 65.94
CA GLY A 836 9.85 75.92 64.87
C GLY A 836 8.40 75.51 65.13
N PRO A 837 7.42 76.36 64.80
CA PRO A 837 6.02 76.08 65.12
C PRO A 837 5.45 74.94 64.26
N SER A 838 4.64 74.08 64.89
CA SER A 838 3.98 72.90 64.33
C SER A 838 4.91 71.78 63.83
N SER A 839 5.20 70.83 64.73
CA SER A 839 5.74 69.50 64.41
C SER A 839 4.68 68.62 63.71
N VAL A 840 4.33 68.99 62.46
CA VAL A 840 3.41 68.19 61.64
C VAL A 840 4.12 66.90 61.18
N PRO A 841 3.58 65.70 61.46
CA PRO A 841 4.19 64.45 61.02
C PRO A 841 4.33 64.41 59.50
N GLN A 842 5.54 64.08 59.00
CA GLN A 842 5.87 64.15 57.57
C GLN A 842 4.89 63.36 56.68
N PHE A 843 4.39 62.23 57.19
CA PHE A 843 3.39 61.37 56.55
C PHE A 843 2.00 61.54 57.18
N ASN A 844 1.45 62.76 57.07
CA ASN A 844 0.01 62.96 57.23
C ASN A 844 -0.77 62.24 56.09
N LEU A 845 -2.06 61.94 56.26
CA LEU A 845 -2.81 61.08 55.32
C LEU A 845 -2.73 61.59 53.86
N GLY A 846 -2.87 62.90 53.63
CA GLY A 846 -2.70 63.50 52.30
C GLY A 846 -1.30 63.31 51.72
N ASN A 847 -0.25 63.44 52.53
CA ASN A 847 1.14 63.22 52.12
C ASN A 847 1.42 61.74 51.84
N SER A 848 0.80 60.82 52.60
CA SER A 848 0.88 59.36 52.36
C SER A 848 0.12 58.93 51.10
N LEU A 849 -0.98 59.59 50.77
CA LEU A 849 -1.66 59.42 49.48
C LEU A 849 -0.78 59.96 48.34
N TRP A 850 -0.21 61.15 48.50
CA TRP A 850 0.68 61.77 47.51
C TRP A 850 1.96 60.96 47.22
N PHE A 851 2.65 60.46 48.27
CA PHE A 851 3.84 59.61 48.14
C PHE A 851 3.59 58.33 47.33
N ILE A 852 2.43 57.71 47.52
CA ILE A 852 2.03 56.48 46.84
C ILE A 852 1.53 56.77 45.42
N VAL A 853 0.90 57.92 45.13
CA VAL A 853 0.62 58.38 43.76
C VAL A 853 1.90 58.69 42.99
N GLY A 854 2.82 59.49 43.57
CA GLY A 854 4.08 59.87 42.90
C GLY A 854 4.87 58.64 42.46
N SER A 855 5.02 57.66 43.35
CA SER A 855 5.70 56.39 43.04
C SER A 855 4.94 55.48 42.06
N LEU A 856 3.62 55.63 41.90
CA LEU A 856 2.85 54.98 40.82
C LEU A 856 3.00 55.71 39.48
N LEU A 857 3.19 57.04 39.49
CA LEU A 857 3.45 57.87 38.30
C LEU A 857 4.94 57.97 37.94
N GLN A 858 5.83 57.24 38.64
CA GLN A 858 7.29 57.32 38.53
C GLN A 858 7.89 58.71 38.79
N GLN A 859 7.18 59.55 39.53
CA GLN A 859 7.61 60.89 39.95
C GLN A 859 8.09 60.86 41.40
N GLY A 860 9.30 61.39 41.64
CA GLY A 860 9.85 61.50 42.99
C GLY A 860 9.10 62.53 43.84
N THR A 861 8.94 62.24 45.12
CA THR A 861 8.34 63.15 46.11
C THR A 861 9.38 63.61 47.13
N GLU A 862 9.24 64.83 47.65
CA GLU A 862 10.16 65.41 48.64
C GLU A 862 10.15 64.64 49.98
N GLN A 863 8.98 64.09 50.33
CA GLN A 863 8.79 63.24 51.50
C GLN A 863 9.43 61.87 51.26
N HIS A 864 10.29 61.45 52.18
CA HIS A 864 11.03 60.19 52.12
C HIS A 864 11.01 59.49 53.48
N PRO A 865 10.76 58.16 53.56
CA PRO A 865 10.75 57.45 54.83
C PRO A 865 12.14 57.41 55.47
N ARG A 866 12.19 57.75 56.77
CA ARG A 866 13.41 57.70 57.60
C ARG A 866 13.57 56.35 58.28
N ALA A 867 12.49 55.74 58.77
CA ALA A 867 12.54 54.53 59.59
C ALA A 867 12.61 53.23 58.77
N TYR A 868 13.07 52.14 59.38
CA TYR A 868 13.20 50.85 58.69
C TYR A 868 11.83 50.25 58.30
N SER A 869 10.81 50.37 59.16
CA SER A 869 9.45 49.85 58.93
C SER A 869 8.78 50.46 57.69
N THR A 870 8.75 51.78 57.62
CA THR A 870 8.22 52.58 56.51
C THR A 870 9.06 52.45 55.24
N ARG A 871 10.39 52.35 55.35
CA ARG A 871 11.28 52.05 54.21
C ARG A 871 10.98 50.69 53.59
N ILE A 872 10.78 49.65 54.39
CA ILE A 872 10.42 48.31 53.89
C ILE A 872 9.06 48.34 53.17
N LEU A 873 8.06 49.04 53.73
CA LEU A 873 6.77 49.20 53.03
C LEU A 873 6.94 49.96 51.70
N ALA A 874 7.71 51.04 51.68
CA ALA A 874 7.96 51.83 50.48
C ALA A 874 8.71 51.03 49.39
N THR A 875 9.73 50.25 49.75
CA THR A 875 10.47 49.43 48.75
C THR A 875 9.62 48.29 48.21
N LEU A 876 8.76 47.67 49.02
CA LEU A 876 7.78 46.68 48.55
C LEU A 876 6.75 47.32 47.60
N TRP A 877 6.26 48.52 47.90
CA TRP A 877 5.37 49.27 47.01
C TRP A 877 6.05 49.66 45.70
N TRP A 878 7.29 50.15 45.74
CA TRP A 878 8.07 50.49 44.53
C TRP A 878 8.36 49.26 43.66
N PHE A 879 8.60 48.09 44.25
CA PHE A 879 8.73 46.84 43.51
C PHE A 879 7.42 46.41 42.84
N PHE A 880 6.29 46.56 43.54
CA PHE A 880 4.95 46.31 42.99
C PHE A 880 4.61 47.27 41.83
N THR A 881 4.79 48.59 41.99
CA THR A 881 4.47 49.56 40.93
C THR A 881 5.37 49.37 39.71
N LEU A 882 6.67 49.08 39.89
CA LEU A 882 7.60 48.75 38.80
C LEU A 882 7.10 47.56 37.98
N ILE A 883 6.65 46.47 38.63
CA ILE A 883 6.08 45.30 37.94
C ILE A 883 4.80 45.68 37.18
N MET A 884 3.87 46.39 37.81
CA MET A 884 2.58 46.74 37.20
C MET A 884 2.73 47.65 35.97
N ILE A 885 3.64 48.64 36.03
CA ILE A 885 3.89 49.55 34.90
C ILE A 885 4.64 48.83 33.77
N SER A 886 5.58 47.94 34.10
CA SER A 886 6.26 47.08 33.11
C SER A 886 5.29 46.14 32.41
N SER A 887 4.34 45.56 33.15
CA SER A 887 3.28 44.71 32.61
C SER A 887 2.31 45.49 31.70
N TYR A 888 1.84 46.66 32.15
CA TYR A 888 0.96 47.53 31.36
C TYR A 888 1.61 47.97 30.03
N THR A 889 2.88 48.41 30.07
CA THR A 889 3.61 48.85 28.87
C THR A 889 3.88 47.70 27.89
N ALA A 890 4.22 46.50 28.39
CA ALA A 890 4.35 45.30 27.56
C ALA A 890 3.01 44.88 26.91
N ASN A 891 1.92 44.86 27.69
CA ASN A 891 0.59 44.52 27.18
C ASN A 891 0.07 45.56 26.18
N LEU A 892 0.35 46.85 26.38
CA LEU A 892 -0.03 47.91 25.44
C LEU A 892 0.72 47.76 24.10
N ALA A 893 2.01 47.43 24.12
CA ALA A 893 2.79 47.14 22.91
C ALA A 893 2.28 45.89 22.18
N ALA A 894 1.89 44.84 22.91
CA ALA A 894 1.26 43.65 22.33
C ALA A 894 -0.13 43.96 21.74
N PHE A 895 -0.94 44.78 22.40
CA PHE A 895 -2.27 45.16 21.93
C PHE A 895 -2.19 45.99 20.64
N LEU A 896 -1.28 46.97 20.58
CA LEU A 896 -1.04 47.82 19.40
C LEU A 896 -0.43 47.06 18.19
N THR A 897 0.12 45.86 18.40
CA THR A 897 0.67 45.02 17.32
C THR A 897 -0.26 43.90 16.86
N VAL A 898 -1.36 43.62 17.59
CA VAL A 898 -2.26 42.48 17.35
C VAL A 898 -3.69 42.94 17.07
N GLU A 899 -3.88 43.68 15.96
CA GLU A 899 -5.21 43.96 15.39
C GLU A 899 -5.87 42.68 14.84
N ARG A 900 -6.50 41.88 15.70
CA ARG A 900 -7.27 40.70 15.27
C ARG A 900 -8.60 41.10 14.63
N MET A 901 -8.71 40.88 13.32
CA MET A 901 -9.99 40.87 12.61
C MET A 901 -10.80 39.62 13.03
N VAL A 902 -11.58 39.73 14.10
CA VAL A 902 -12.48 38.65 14.55
C VAL A 902 -13.67 38.55 13.58
N SER A 903 -13.88 37.38 12.99
CA SER A 903 -15.07 37.09 12.21
C SER A 903 -16.27 36.84 13.14
N PRO A 904 -17.48 37.35 12.83
CA PRO A 904 -18.68 37.06 13.64
C PRO A 904 -19.24 35.65 13.41
N ILE A 905 -18.73 34.92 12.42
CA ILE A 905 -19.07 33.54 12.06
C ILE A 905 -17.82 32.84 11.50
N GLU A 906 -17.60 31.59 11.86
CA GLU A 906 -16.53 30.74 11.28
C GLU A 906 -17.09 29.44 10.68
N SER A 907 -18.28 29.01 11.09
CA SER A 907 -18.93 27.74 10.74
C SER A 907 -20.41 27.91 10.33
N ALA A 908 -21.05 26.82 9.88
CA ALA A 908 -22.50 26.80 9.66
C ALA A 908 -23.27 26.61 10.98
N GLU A 909 -22.62 25.98 11.96
CA GLU A 909 -23.09 25.75 13.32
C GLU A 909 -23.29 27.09 14.04
N ASP A 910 -22.37 28.06 13.86
CA ASP A 910 -22.53 29.44 14.35
C ASP A 910 -23.80 30.08 13.79
N LEU A 911 -24.00 30.01 12.47
CA LEU A 911 -25.20 30.53 11.80
C LEU A 911 -26.48 29.87 12.32
N ALA A 912 -26.44 28.56 12.61
CA ALA A 912 -27.56 27.79 13.15
C ALA A 912 -27.82 28.06 14.65
N ALA A 913 -26.82 28.54 15.41
CA ALA A 913 -26.95 28.91 16.81
C ALA A 913 -27.62 30.29 17.00
N GLN A 914 -27.38 31.22 16.07
CA GLN A 914 -27.84 32.61 16.14
C GLN A 914 -29.00 32.93 15.17
N THR A 915 -29.62 34.11 15.33
CA THR A 915 -30.76 34.57 14.51
C THR A 915 -30.59 35.99 13.93
N LYS A 916 -29.46 36.65 14.19
CA LYS A 916 -29.20 38.07 13.87
C LYS A 916 -28.73 38.29 12.42
N ILE A 917 -27.88 37.39 11.94
CA ILE A 917 -27.45 37.26 10.55
C ILE A 917 -28.43 36.29 9.90
N LYS A 918 -29.23 36.77 8.95
CA LYS A 918 -30.10 35.90 8.14
C LYS A 918 -29.28 35.19 7.07
N TYR A 919 -29.71 34.01 6.66
CA TYR A 919 -29.03 33.25 5.60
C TYR A 919 -30.05 32.58 4.69
N GLY A 920 -29.65 32.33 3.45
CA GLY A 920 -30.48 31.72 2.42
C GLY A 920 -29.66 31.22 1.23
N SER A 921 -30.34 30.63 0.25
CA SER A 921 -29.76 30.01 -0.94
C SER A 921 -30.58 30.31 -2.20
N LEU A 922 -30.10 29.87 -3.36
CA LEU A 922 -30.85 29.88 -4.61
C LEU A 922 -32.09 28.98 -4.49
N TYR A 923 -33.29 29.54 -4.70
CA TYR A 923 -34.55 28.79 -4.62
C TYR A 923 -34.59 27.65 -5.66
N GLY A 924 -34.99 26.45 -5.24
CA GLY A 924 -35.06 25.27 -6.12
C GLY A 924 -33.72 24.69 -6.60
N GLY A 925 -32.58 25.30 -6.26
CA GLY A 925 -31.25 24.83 -6.65
C GLY A 925 -30.76 23.59 -5.89
N SER A 926 -29.62 23.02 -6.31
CA SER A 926 -29.00 21.85 -5.67
C SER A 926 -28.61 22.08 -4.20
N THR A 927 -28.30 23.32 -3.83
CA THR A 927 -28.11 23.76 -2.43
C THR A 927 -29.42 23.73 -1.65
N TRP A 928 -30.53 24.21 -2.22
CA TRP A 928 -31.85 24.18 -1.56
C TRP A 928 -32.30 22.74 -1.30
N ASN A 929 -32.23 21.87 -2.32
CA ASN A 929 -32.65 20.48 -2.17
C ASN A 929 -31.79 19.71 -1.14
N PHE A 930 -30.48 19.99 -1.09
CA PHE A 930 -29.59 19.43 -0.06
C PHE A 930 -30.06 19.75 1.37
N PHE A 931 -30.49 20.98 1.64
CA PHE A 931 -30.97 21.36 2.97
C PHE A 931 -32.36 20.76 3.28
N SER A 932 -33.27 20.63 2.31
CA SER A 932 -34.58 19.99 2.52
C SER A 932 -34.48 18.47 2.74
N THR A 933 -33.58 17.76 2.04
CA THR A 933 -33.42 16.30 2.21
C THR A 933 -32.44 15.91 3.32
N SER A 934 -31.84 16.88 4.02
CA SER A 934 -30.79 16.60 4.99
C SER A 934 -31.28 15.82 6.22
N LYS A 935 -30.46 14.87 6.68
CA LYS A 935 -30.65 14.13 7.94
C LYS A 935 -29.79 14.68 9.10
N VAL A 936 -29.01 15.74 8.87
CA VAL A 936 -28.13 16.34 9.88
C VAL A 936 -28.92 17.38 10.70
N PRO A 937 -29.03 17.27 12.04
CA PRO A 937 -29.86 18.16 12.86
C PRO A 937 -29.54 19.66 12.68
N THR A 938 -28.27 20.03 12.55
CA THR A 938 -27.86 21.42 12.25
C THR A 938 -28.50 21.93 10.96
N TYR A 939 -28.44 21.14 9.90
CA TYR A 939 -28.91 21.52 8.57
C TYR A 939 -30.45 21.48 8.47
N GLN A 940 -31.10 20.58 9.20
CA GLN A 940 -32.55 20.59 9.38
C GLN A 940 -33.01 21.85 10.13
N LYS A 941 -32.32 22.24 11.21
CA LYS A 941 -32.57 23.51 11.93
C LYS A 941 -32.37 24.73 11.03
N MET A 942 -31.31 24.73 10.21
CA MET A 942 -31.06 25.78 9.21
C MET A 942 -32.17 25.83 8.15
N PHE A 943 -32.65 24.69 7.65
CA PHE A 943 -33.74 24.65 6.68
C PHE A 943 -35.06 25.16 7.26
N ALA A 944 -35.45 24.68 8.45
CA ALA A 944 -36.62 25.17 9.18
C ALA A 944 -36.52 26.67 9.49
N PHE A 945 -35.33 27.19 9.83
CA PHE A 945 -35.10 28.62 9.95
C PHE A 945 -35.33 29.33 8.62
N MET A 946 -34.71 28.90 7.52
CA MET A 946 -34.85 29.55 6.20
C MET A 946 -36.32 29.61 5.76
N GLU A 947 -37.07 28.52 5.89
CA GLU A 947 -38.48 28.45 5.49
C GLU A 947 -39.40 29.31 6.40
N SER A 948 -39.04 29.48 7.68
CA SER A 948 -39.79 30.35 8.61
C SER A 948 -39.66 31.85 8.31
N GLN A 949 -38.63 32.28 7.57
CA GLN A 949 -38.32 33.70 7.45
C GLN A 949 -39.25 34.45 6.50
N ARG A 950 -39.88 35.51 7.02
CA ARG A 950 -40.59 36.53 6.24
C ARG A 950 -39.88 37.90 6.44
N PRO A 951 -39.57 38.66 5.37
CA PRO A 951 -39.61 38.26 3.96
C PRO A 951 -38.61 37.12 3.65
N SER A 952 -38.86 36.39 2.56
CA SER A 952 -38.10 35.21 2.15
C SER A 952 -36.59 35.47 2.11
N VAL A 953 -35.80 34.54 2.64
CA VAL A 953 -34.33 34.57 2.60
C VAL A 953 -33.72 33.98 1.32
N TYR A 954 -34.50 33.21 0.55
CA TYR A 954 -34.06 32.67 -0.73
C TYR A 954 -33.95 33.77 -1.81
N THR A 955 -33.27 33.46 -2.91
CA THR A 955 -33.13 34.34 -4.08
C THR A 955 -33.44 33.61 -5.38
N SER A 956 -33.77 34.38 -6.43
CA SER A 956 -34.06 33.90 -7.79
C SER A 956 -32.81 33.57 -8.61
N SER A 957 -31.67 34.19 -8.29
CA SER A 957 -30.40 33.97 -8.97
C SER A 957 -29.21 34.08 -8.00
N ASN A 958 -28.08 33.49 -8.39
CA ASN A 958 -26.83 33.59 -7.64
C ASN A 958 -26.33 35.04 -7.55
N GLN A 959 -26.53 35.86 -8.59
CA GLN A 959 -26.15 37.26 -8.60
C GLN A 959 -26.99 38.09 -7.62
N GLU A 960 -28.30 37.86 -7.56
CA GLU A 960 -29.18 38.50 -6.55
C GLU A 960 -28.70 38.20 -5.12
N GLY A 961 -28.26 36.96 -4.86
CA GLY A 961 -27.66 36.53 -3.58
C GLY A 961 -26.39 37.30 -3.23
N VAL A 962 -25.47 37.45 -4.19
CA VAL A 962 -24.25 38.28 -4.05
C VAL A 962 -24.61 39.73 -3.71
N ASP A 963 -25.52 40.33 -4.47
CA ASP A 963 -25.96 41.71 -4.27
C ASP A 963 -26.74 41.91 -2.96
N ARG A 964 -27.37 40.85 -2.43
CA ARG A 964 -28.05 40.84 -1.14
C ARG A 964 -27.07 40.78 0.03
N VAL A 965 -25.97 40.01 -0.06
CA VAL A 965 -24.87 40.04 0.93
C VAL A 965 -24.18 41.41 0.94
N LEU A 966 -23.95 41.99 -0.24
CA LEU A 966 -23.36 43.32 -0.38
C LEU A 966 -24.23 44.42 0.24
N ARG A 967 -25.54 44.45 -0.07
CA ARG A 967 -26.50 45.42 0.51
C ARG A 967 -26.75 45.19 1.99
N GLY A 968 -26.77 43.94 2.46
CA GLY A 968 -27.08 43.58 3.85
C GLY A 968 -26.02 43.99 4.88
N ASN A 969 -24.86 44.50 4.48
CA ASN A 969 -23.80 45.05 5.34
C ASN A 969 -23.42 44.14 6.55
N GLY A 970 -23.41 42.82 6.36
CA GLY A 970 -23.12 41.83 7.42
C GLY A 970 -24.34 41.28 8.17
N GLN A 971 -25.56 41.67 7.81
CA GLN A 971 -26.80 41.09 8.36
C GLN A 971 -27.36 39.93 7.51
N TYR A 972 -26.72 39.62 6.39
CA TYR A 972 -27.10 38.51 5.50
C TYR A 972 -25.87 37.75 5.01
N ALA A 973 -25.97 36.42 4.96
CA ALA A 973 -24.99 35.50 4.37
C ALA A 973 -25.69 34.63 3.29
N PHE A 974 -24.97 34.24 2.24
CA PHE A 974 -25.54 33.47 1.13
C PHE A 974 -24.84 32.12 0.96
N LEU A 975 -25.65 31.06 0.86
CA LEU A 975 -25.20 29.68 0.73
C LEU A 975 -25.14 29.31 -0.76
N MET A 976 -23.93 29.21 -1.30
CA MET A 976 -23.67 28.87 -2.71
C MET A 976 -22.44 27.97 -2.85
N GLU A 977 -22.24 27.41 -4.04
CA GLU A 977 -21.10 26.53 -4.33
C GLU A 977 -19.77 27.30 -4.28
N SER A 978 -18.76 26.70 -3.66
CA SER A 978 -17.46 27.33 -3.37
C SER A 978 -16.67 27.75 -4.61
N SER A 979 -16.88 27.09 -5.75
CA SER A 979 -16.40 27.53 -7.06
C SER A 979 -16.94 28.91 -7.45
N SER A 980 -18.24 29.14 -7.28
CA SER A 980 -18.88 30.43 -7.55
C SER A 980 -18.44 31.50 -6.53
N ILE A 981 -18.17 31.12 -5.27
CA ILE A 981 -17.58 32.01 -4.26
C ILE A 981 -16.15 32.43 -4.64
N GLU A 982 -15.28 31.51 -5.06
CA GLU A 982 -13.91 31.83 -5.52
C GLU A 982 -13.96 32.83 -6.69
N TYR A 983 -14.84 32.60 -7.66
CA TYR A 983 -15.02 33.47 -8.83
C TYR A 983 -15.44 34.91 -8.45
N VAL A 984 -16.38 35.04 -7.51
CA VAL A 984 -16.91 36.33 -7.03
C VAL A 984 -15.92 37.05 -6.11
N THR A 985 -15.24 36.34 -5.19
CA THR A 985 -14.33 36.95 -4.21
C THR A 985 -12.97 37.36 -4.78
N GLU A 986 -12.54 36.79 -5.92
CA GLU A 986 -11.42 37.30 -6.73
C GLU A 986 -11.77 38.62 -7.45
N ARG A 987 -13.06 39.01 -7.51
CA ARG A 987 -13.58 40.22 -8.19
C ARG A 987 -14.07 41.32 -7.25
N ASP A 988 -14.84 40.97 -6.21
CA ASP A 988 -15.30 41.93 -5.19
C ASP A 988 -14.64 41.66 -3.84
N CYS A 989 -13.69 42.54 -3.50
CA CYS A 989 -12.85 42.43 -2.31
C CYS A 989 -13.62 42.78 -1.02
N ARG A 990 -14.88 43.23 -1.12
CA ARG A 990 -15.80 43.42 0.01
C ARG A 990 -16.41 42.09 0.46
N LEU A 991 -16.17 40.99 -0.25
CA LEU A 991 -16.67 39.65 0.06
C LEU A 991 -15.54 38.72 0.54
N THR A 992 -15.95 37.66 1.22
CA THR A 992 -15.11 36.58 1.76
C THR A 992 -15.91 35.29 1.80
N GLN A 993 -15.24 34.17 1.51
CA GLN A 993 -15.72 32.85 1.93
C GLN A 993 -15.57 32.71 3.45
N VAL A 994 -16.55 32.09 4.11
CA VAL A 994 -16.52 31.72 5.53
C VAL A 994 -16.69 30.21 5.65
N GLY A 995 -15.91 29.61 6.56
CA GLY A 995 -15.94 28.17 6.82
C GLY A 995 -15.35 27.30 5.72
N GLY A 996 -15.48 25.98 5.92
CA GLY A 996 -15.06 24.97 4.95
C GLY A 996 -16.09 24.72 3.85
N LEU A 997 -16.03 23.52 3.27
CA LEU A 997 -17.11 22.97 2.46
C LEU A 997 -18.05 22.18 3.38
N LEU A 998 -19.35 22.42 3.30
CA LEU A 998 -20.37 21.71 4.10
C LEU A 998 -20.71 20.33 3.53
N ASP A 999 -20.36 20.08 2.27
CA ASP A 999 -20.48 18.80 1.59
C ASP A 999 -19.33 18.59 0.58
N ALA A 1000 -19.28 17.41 -0.03
CA ALA A 1000 -18.34 17.07 -1.09
C ALA A 1000 -19.13 16.75 -2.37
N LYS A 1001 -19.04 17.65 -3.36
CA LYS A 1001 -19.76 17.61 -4.63
C LYS A 1001 -18.80 17.79 -5.80
N GLY A 1002 -19.32 17.65 -7.01
CA GLY A 1002 -18.60 18.02 -8.23
C GLY A 1002 -19.55 18.35 -9.38
N TYR A 1003 -19.04 19.08 -10.37
CA TYR A 1003 -19.68 19.22 -11.66
C TYR A 1003 -19.24 18.09 -12.59
N GLY A 1004 -20.20 17.45 -13.25
CA GLY A 1004 -19.97 16.48 -14.32
C GLY A 1004 -20.35 17.05 -15.69
N ILE A 1005 -20.21 16.23 -16.73
CA ILE A 1005 -20.92 16.39 -18.00
C ILE A 1005 -22.01 15.31 -18.00
N ALA A 1006 -23.27 15.68 -18.24
CA ALA A 1006 -24.36 14.70 -18.32
C ALA A 1006 -24.61 14.29 -19.78
N LEU A 1007 -24.98 13.03 -19.97
CA LEU A 1007 -25.37 12.42 -21.23
C LEU A 1007 -26.64 11.58 -21.01
N PRO A 1008 -27.43 11.26 -22.05
CA PRO A 1008 -28.56 10.35 -21.92
C PRO A 1008 -28.12 8.98 -21.39
N SER A 1009 -28.95 8.32 -20.57
CA SER A 1009 -28.62 7.03 -19.97
C SER A 1009 -28.33 5.96 -21.03
N GLY A 1010 -27.22 5.22 -20.85
CA GLY A 1010 -26.75 4.23 -21.81
C GLY A 1010 -26.00 4.81 -23.01
N SER A 1011 -25.71 6.12 -23.03
CA SER A 1011 -25.06 6.77 -24.18
C SER A 1011 -23.68 6.16 -24.50
N PRO A 1012 -23.43 5.72 -25.76
CA PRO A 1012 -22.14 5.17 -26.17
C PRO A 1012 -21.01 6.21 -26.09
N TYR A 1013 -21.34 7.49 -25.95
CA TYR A 1013 -20.38 8.57 -25.80
C TYR A 1013 -19.88 8.74 -24.36
N ARG A 1014 -20.59 8.22 -23.31
CA ARG A 1014 -20.22 8.41 -21.88
C ARG A 1014 -18.76 8.05 -21.64
N ALA A 1015 -18.34 6.86 -22.08
CA ALA A 1015 -16.98 6.35 -21.89
C ALA A 1015 -15.91 7.19 -22.61
N LEU A 1016 -16.21 7.72 -23.80
CA LEU A 1016 -15.26 8.48 -24.63
C LEU A 1016 -15.11 9.93 -24.13
N VAL A 1017 -16.21 10.58 -23.75
CA VAL A 1017 -16.18 11.92 -23.14
C VAL A 1017 -15.48 11.87 -21.78
N ASN A 1018 -15.70 10.81 -20.99
CA ASN A 1018 -14.95 10.54 -19.76
C ASN A 1018 -13.44 10.39 -20.09
N ASP A 1019 -13.08 9.50 -21.03
CA ASP A 1019 -11.80 9.48 -21.77
C ASP A 1019 -11.09 10.84 -21.89
N ALA A 1020 -11.75 11.78 -22.57
CA ALA A 1020 -11.19 13.10 -22.84
C ALA A 1020 -11.07 14.00 -21.60
N VAL A 1021 -12.10 14.05 -20.73
CA VAL A 1021 -12.06 14.83 -19.47
C VAL A 1021 -10.85 14.45 -18.63
N LEU A 1022 -10.56 13.15 -18.57
CA LEU A 1022 -9.55 12.59 -17.68
C LEU A 1022 -8.13 12.82 -18.23
N ARG A 1023 -7.93 12.72 -19.55
CA ARG A 1023 -6.69 13.19 -20.20
C ARG A 1023 -6.46 14.69 -20.02
N LEU A 1024 -7.52 15.52 -20.00
CA LEU A 1024 -7.43 16.95 -19.69
C LEU A 1024 -7.11 17.22 -18.21
N GLN A 1025 -7.38 16.28 -17.31
CA GLN A 1025 -6.98 16.32 -15.91
C GLN A 1025 -5.50 15.93 -15.74
N GLU A 1026 -5.07 14.81 -16.31
CA GLU A 1026 -3.68 14.30 -16.21
C GLU A 1026 -2.65 15.23 -16.86
N SER A 1027 -2.99 15.79 -18.04
CA SER A 1027 -2.16 16.82 -18.70
C SER A 1027 -2.14 18.16 -17.96
N GLY A 1028 -2.89 18.31 -16.86
CA GLY A 1028 -3.03 19.55 -16.09
C GLY A 1028 -3.87 20.63 -16.76
N LYS A 1029 -4.42 20.38 -17.95
CA LYS A 1029 -5.09 21.40 -18.77
C LYS A 1029 -6.36 21.97 -18.13
N LEU A 1030 -7.12 21.16 -17.39
CA LEU A 1030 -8.24 21.64 -16.55
C LEU A 1030 -7.81 22.69 -15.51
N ARG A 1031 -6.63 22.51 -14.91
CA ARG A 1031 -6.07 23.45 -13.92
C ARG A 1031 -5.67 24.77 -14.56
N ASP A 1032 -5.14 24.73 -15.79
CA ASP A 1032 -4.76 25.93 -16.52
C ASP A 1032 -5.99 26.68 -17.08
N LEU A 1033 -7.05 25.97 -17.50
CA LEU A 1033 -8.37 26.56 -17.76
C LEU A 1033 -8.95 27.22 -16.49
N ARG A 1034 -8.86 26.58 -15.31
CA ARG A 1034 -9.33 27.17 -14.04
C ARG A 1034 -8.54 28.44 -13.73
N ARG A 1035 -7.21 28.41 -13.87
CA ARG A 1035 -6.36 29.60 -13.71
C ARG A 1035 -6.76 30.73 -14.67
N ARG A 1036 -7.07 30.41 -15.93
CA ARG A 1036 -7.52 31.37 -16.95
C ARG A 1036 -8.83 32.05 -16.54
N TRP A 1037 -9.88 31.30 -16.24
CA TRP A 1037 -11.22 31.87 -16.03
C TRP A 1037 -11.43 32.51 -14.65
N TYR A 1038 -10.77 31.99 -13.62
CA TYR A 1038 -10.90 32.49 -12.25
C TYR A 1038 -9.97 33.68 -12.01
N ARG A 1039 -8.66 33.53 -12.34
CA ARG A 1039 -7.60 34.53 -12.08
C ARG A 1039 -7.12 35.29 -13.30
N GLY A 1040 -7.45 34.89 -14.53
CA GLY A 1040 -6.96 35.54 -15.74
C GLY A 1040 -7.71 36.81 -16.15
N GLY A 1041 -8.93 37.01 -15.66
CA GLY A 1041 -9.78 38.15 -16.03
C GLY A 1041 -9.37 39.51 -15.43
N HIS A 1042 -9.95 40.57 -15.99
CA HIS A 1042 -9.94 41.90 -15.40
C HIS A 1042 -10.82 41.93 -14.14
N GLY A 1043 -10.47 42.80 -13.17
CA GLY A 1043 -11.19 42.92 -11.89
C GLY A 1043 -10.51 42.29 -10.67
N ARG A 1044 -9.26 41.80 -10.77
CA ARG A 1044 -8.54 41.16 -9.66
C ARG A 1044 -8.49 41.98 -8.37
N CYS A 1045 -8.90 41.36 -7.27
CA CYS A 1045 -8.54 41.79 -5.92
C CYS A 1045 -7.03 41.69 -5.65
N ARG A 1046 -6.31 42.82 -5.76
CA ARG A 1046 -4.91 42.92 -5.32
C ARG A 1046 -4.82 42.81 -3.79
N ALA A 1047 -4.61 41.59 -3.30
CA ALA A 1047 -4.21 41.38 -1.91
C ALA A 1047 -2.85 42.06 -1.64
N GLY A 1048 -2.79 42.92 -0.61
CA GLY A 1048 -1.52 43.35 -0.01
C GLY A 1048 -0.78 44.54 -0.62
N ARG A 1049 -1.48 45.58 -1.11
CA ARG A 1049 -0.95 46.96 -1.15
C ARG A 1049 -2.01 47.99 -0.76
N ALA A 1050 -2.32 48.02 0.54
CA ALA A 1050 -2.71 49.27 1.20
C ALA A 1050 -1.41 49.94 1.70
N HIS A 1051 -1.41 51.28 1.73
CA HIS A 1051 -0.40 52.06 2.45
C HIS A 1051 -0.70 52.12 3.94
#